data_AF-A0A1F9KHT1-F1
#
_entry.id   AF-A0A1F9KHT1-F1
#
_cell.length_a   1.000
_cell.length_b   1.000
_cell.length_c   1.000
_cell.angle_alpha   90.00
_cell.angle_beta   90.00
_cell.angle_gamma   90.00
#
_symmetry.space_group_name_H-M   'P 1'
#
loop_
_entity.id
_entity.type
_entity.pdbx_description
1 polymer ?
#
loop_
_entity_poly.entity_id
_entity_poly.type
_entity_poly.pdbx_seq_one_letter_code
_entity_poly.pdbx_strand_id
1 'polypeptide(L)'
;MSEETKEATQNPFNSRERKLGLALSGGGFRAALFHIGVLGRLAELDLLKSVSVLSTVSGGSIIGAAYYLMVKELLEGRRSDGLKPSRAAYIRIIKELEDKFLEGVQKNIRTLTFADPKKNFKMLHEDYSRSDHIAELYREHFYKRIWDRIRAKPSLGEPELSDEIFLRDIKIVPCDDLLRDLAPDLAGKTFEDRLKEFRVKSYNERADHKVPILTINATTLNTCHNWQFTSSWVGEPPSADQDSDFPKTDYNRRLERLRFDGQAQEKDGKTPTPTQMKKLLTLTLGDAVAASAAVPGIFHPFAIHDLYTTSTGEEIVVQLVDGGVFDNQGLAALFDEQYTHIICSDASGQTEDSRNPSPRFYSVVMRSNDILMDRVREQELEALFLSDEGYEYITHCGPEGQQGRCKELRERLLRHLNVKEYAFFHLKDSFRGSAAFPSFPAHKPDHPRGKNPTYYNGFYYLSNIRTDLDSFTDIEAFSLMYDGYCLSGNEIARRAQLSYSAPTPQDREATRSGDWTFLAIREVIRSDPEKVLKHLQVGSHKLFKVWKLLPWLKGVGIGAGVLLGALVLWQLLIVHPGERVPGVEGLYNKINTFRALGITLLTLLAYASLYLFPPSWRRVLKLQSVPRRLALSLVVATVGWVAVKIHLKVFDWLFLKAGELPVKTEISN
;
A
#
# COMPACT_ATOMS: atom_id res chain seq x y z
N MET A 1 31.82 -18.16 -34.37
CA MET A 1 30.63 -17.52 -33.77
C MET A 1 31.02 -16.09 -33.45
N SER A 2 30.49 -15.13 -34.22
CA SER A 2 30.85 -13.70 -34.18
C SER A 2 30.46 -13.07 -32.84
N GLU A 3 31.20 -12.01 -32.46
CA GLU A 3 30.99 -11.21 -31.23
C GLU A 3 29.54 -10.69 -31.09
N GLU A 4 28.84 -10.44 -32.20
CA GLU A 4 27.42 -10.05 -32.21
C GLU A 4 26.47 -11.09 -31.59
N THR A 5 26.84 -12.37 -31.55
CA THR A 5 26.00 -13.42 -30.93
C THR A 5 26.15 -13.47 -29.41
N LYS A 6 27.17 -12.82 -28.83
CA LYS A 6 27.37 -12.79 -27.36
C LYS A 6 26.59 -11.65 -26.68
N GLU A 7 26.29 -10.57 -27.39
CA GLU A 7 25.55 -9.42 -26.84
C GLU A 7 24.05 -9.72 -26.59
N ALA A 8 23.45 -10.67 -27.32
CA ALA A 8 22.01 -10.97 -27.24
C ALA A 8 21.56 -11.66 -25.94
N THR A 9 22.48 -12.03 -25.03
CA THR A 9 22.18 -12.81 -23.81
C THR A 9 22.48 -12.09 -22.49
N GLN A 10 23.02 -10.88 -22.50
CA GLN A 10 23.36 -10.17 -21.26
C GLN A 10 22.19 -9.29 -20.80
N ASN A 11 21.84 -9.37 -19.50
CA ASN A 11 20.86 -8.48 -18.90
C ASN A 11 21.31 -7.01 -19.10
N PRO A 12 20.51 -6.15 -19.76
CA PRO A 12 20.92 -4.79 -20.09
C PRO A 12 21.14 -3.92 -18.83
N PHE A 13 20.69 -4.36 -17.66
CA PHE A 13 20.88 -3.69 -16.39
C PHE A 13 22.13 -4.15 -15.61
N ASN A 14 22.98 -5.03 -16.18
CA ASN A 14 24.24 -5.44 -15.55
C ASN A 14 25.38 -4.42 -15.79
N SER A 15 25.12 -3.15 -15.49
CA SER A 15 26.14 -2.10 -15.52
C SER A 15 25.89 -1.08 -14.42
N ARG A 16 26.96 -0.38 -14.01
CA ARG A 16 26.86 0.74 -13.06
C ARG A 16 25.96 1.87 -13.56
N GLU A 17 25.79 1.95 -14.88
CA GLU A 17 25.07 3.02 -15.56
C GLU A 17 23.59 2.73 -15.81
N ARG A 18 23.12 1.50 -15.54
CA ARG A 18 21.75 1.07 -15.78
C ARG A 18 21.17 0.40 -14.53
N LYS A 19 20.61 1.24 -13.66
CA LYS A 19 19.91 0.86 -12.43
C LYS A 19 18.41 1.07 -12.60
N LEU A 20 17.64 -0.01 -12.48
CA LEU A 20 16.18 0.00 -12.56
C LEU A 20 15.55 0.09 -11.16
N GLY A 21 14.80 1.16 -10.94
CA GLY A 21 14.00 1.38 -9.74
C GLY A 21 12.53 1.15 -10.03
N LEU A 22 11.83 0.51 -9.10
CA LEU A 22 10.39 0.32 -9.16
C LEU A 22 9.73 1.10 -8.03
N ALA A 23 8.84 2.03 -8.38
CA ALA A 23 8.01 2.77 -7.44
C ALA A 23 6.57 2.24 -7.49
N LEU A 24 6.05 1.81 -6.33
CA LEU A 24 4.66 1.37 -6.16
C LEU A 24 3.97 2.30 -5.16
N SER A 25 3.01 3.10 -5.61
CA SER A 25 2.36 4.10 -4.76
C SER A 25 0.84 4.03 -4.77
N GLY A 26 0.22 4.74 -3.82
CA GLY A 26 -1.23 4.91 -3.75
C GLY A 26 -1.90 4.18 -2.60
N GLY A 27 -3.16 4.56 -2.34
CA GLY A 27 -3.84 4.26 -1.08
C GLY A 27 -4.44 2.86 -0.98
N GLY A 28 -4.10 2.17 0.12
CA GLY A 28 -4.72 0.94 0.63
C GLY A 28 -4.87 -0.19 -0.39
N PHE A 29 -5.91 -1.02 -0.24
CA PHE A 29 -6.03 -2.25 -1.03
C PHE A 29 -6.36 -2.01 -2.49
N ARG A 30 -6.99 -0.89 -2.85
CA ARG A 30 -7.21 -0.53 -4.26
C ARG A 30 -5.88 -0.46 -5.02
N ALA A 31 -4.91 0.27 -4.46
CA ALA A 31 -3.58 0.38 -5.04
C ALA A 31 -2.83 -0.95 -5.01
N ALA A 32 -2.89 -1.69 -3.90
CA ALA A 32 -2.24 -2.99 -3.76
C ALA A 32 -2.71 -3.99 -4.84
N LEU A 33 -4.02 -4.08 -5.08
CA LEU A 33 -4.61 -4.97 -6.09
C LEU A 33 -4.23 -4.53 -7.52
N PHE A 34 -4.23 -3.24 -7.79
CA PHE A 34 -3.74 -2.70 -9.07
C PHE A 34 -2.28 -3.11 -9.34
N HIS A 35 -1.42 -2.98 -8.33
CA HIS A 35 0.01 -3.31 -8.44
C HIS A 35 0.28 -4.81 -8.63
N ILE A 36 -0.60 -5.71 -8.19
CA ILE A 36 -0.48 -7.15 -8.50
C ILE A 36 -0.50 -7.36 -10.02
N GLY A 37 -1.40 -6.67 -10.74
CA GLY A 37 -1.44 -6.70 -12.20
C GLY A 37 -0.18 -6.18 -12.86
N VAL A 38 0.34 -5.06 -12.35
CA VAL A 38 1.59 -4.44 -12.81
C VAL A 38 2.76 -5.39 -12.61
N LEU A 39 2.92 -5.97 -11.41
CA LEU A 39 3.95 -6.96 -11.13
C LEU A 39 3.81 -8.20 -12.02
N GLY A 40 2.58 -8.65 -12.30
CA GLY A 40 2.32 -9.75 -13.23
C GLY A 40 2.84 -9.46 -14.63
N ARG A 41 2.57 -8.25 -15.14
CA ARG A 41 3.13 -7.82 -16.42
C ARG A 41 4.66 -7.73 -16.38
N LEU A 42 5.24 -7.13 -15.35
CA LEU A 42 6.70 -7.01 -15.21
C LEU A 42 7.37 -8.39 -15.12
N ALA A 43 6.72 -9.38 -14.51
CA ALA A 43 7.20 -10.77 -14.46
C ALA A 43 7.19 -11.42 -15.84
N GLU A 44 6.11 -11.24 -16.61
CA GLU A 44 6.06 -11.70 -18.01
C GLU A 44 7.14 -11.02 -18.86
N LEU A 45 7.40 -9.74 -18.62
CA LEU A 45 8.46 -9.00 -19.32
C LEU A 45 9.86 -9.26 -18.74
N ASP A 46 10.02 -10.20 -17.81
CA ASP A 46 11.31 -10.53 -17.18
C ASP A 46 12.07 -9.30 -16.62
N LEU A 47 11.33 -8.25 -16.25
CA LEU A 47 11.89 -6.99 -15.74
C LEU A 47 12.11 -7.05 -14.22
N LEU A 48 11.34 -7.88 -13.51
CA LEU A 48 11.42 -7.99 -12.04
C LEU A 48 12.79 -8.44 -11.53
N LYS A 49 13.52 -9.27 -12.28
CA LYS A 49 14.89 -9.69 -11.92
C LYS A 49 15.90 -8.53 -11.89
N SER A 50 15.59 -7.45 -12.61
CA SER A 50 16.48 -6.30 -12.80
C SER A 50 16.21 -5.16 -11.82
N VAL A 51 15.16 -5.24 -11.01
CA VAL A 51 14.79 -4.21 -10.03
C VAL A 51 15.77 -4.22 -8.85
N SER A 52 16.54 -3.14 -8.68
CA SER A 52 17.49 -3.03 -7.55
C SER A 52 17.01 -2.22 -6.37
N VAL A 53 15.97 -1.39 -6.54
CA VAL A 53 15.22 -0.76 -5.44
C VAL A 53 13.73 -0.89 -5.70
N LEU A 54 13.00 -1.22 -4.64
CA LEU A 54 11.56 -1.19 -4.57
C LEU A 54 11.16 -0.08 -3.58
N SER A 55 10.74 1.07 -4.10
CA SER A 55 10.27 2.21 -3.32
C SER A 55 8.75 2.14 -3.21
N THR A 56 8.22 2.18 -1.98
CA THR A 56 6.80 1.94 -1.75
C THR A 56 6.17 3.01 -0.86
N VAL A 57 4.90 3.30 -1.13
CA VAL A 57 4.09 4.25 -0.36
C VAL A 57 2.70 3.64 -0.10
N SER A 58 2.20 3.74 1.13
CA SER A 58 0.83 3.39 1.50
C SER A 58 0.41 1.96 1.09
N GLY A 59 -0.59 1.81 0.23
CA GLY A 59 -1.03 0.53 -0.33
C GLY A 59 0.05 -0.20 -1.11
N GLY A 60 0.95 0.54 -1.77
CA GLY A 60 2.16 0.00 -2.39
C GLY A 60 3.09 -0.66 -1.37
N SER A 61 3.17 -0.13 -0.14
CA SER A 61 3.98 -0.71 0.94
C SER A 61 3.41 -2.03 1.45
N ILE A 62 2.09 -2.18 1.44
CA ILE A 62 1.42 -3.43 1.85
C ILE A 62 1.78 -4.58 0.89
N ILE A 63 1.62 -4.35 -0.41
CA ILE A 63 1.91 -5.38 -1.42
C ILE A 63 3.42 -5.57 -1.63
N GLY A 64 4.18 -4.47 -1.62
CA GLY A 64 5.62 -4.47 -1.84
C GLY A 64 6.38 -5.22 -0.75
N ALA A 65 5.94 -5.12 0.51
CA ALA A 65 6.47 -5.92 1.62
C ALA A 65 6.24 -7.42 1.41
N ALA A 66 5.03 -7.83 1.01
CA ALA A 66 4.73 -9.24 0.73
C ALA A 66 5.57 -9.77 -0.45
N TYR A 67 5.62 -9.03 -1.56
CA TYR A 67 6.46 -9.37 -2.72
C TYR A 67 7.94 -9.50 -2.32
N TYR A 68 8.46 -8.55 -1.55
CA TYR A 68 9.85 -8.55 -1.08
C TYR A 68 10.20 -9.81 -0.26
N LEU A 69 9.32 -10.23 0.66
CA LEU A 69 9.53 -11.47 1.42
C LEU A 69 9.53 -12.71 0.52
N MET A 70 8.71 -12.75 -0.53
CA MET A 70 8.73 -13.88 -1.46
C MET A 70 9.99 -13.89 -2.33
N VAL A 71 10.51 -12.72 -2.70
CA VAL A 71 11.81 -12.59 -3.36
C VAL A 71 12.94 -12.99 -2.42
N LYS A 72 12.87 -12.66 -1.12
CA LYS A 72 13.79 -13.18 -0.10
C LYS A 72 13.78 -14.71 -0.10
N GLU A 73 12.61 -15.32 0.00
CA GLU A 73 12.46 -16.78 -0.01
C GLU A 73 13.12 -17.41 -1.27
N LEU A 74 12.99 -16.77 -2.43
CA LEU A 74 13.61 -17.20 -3.69
C LEU A 74 15.13 -17.03 -3.72
N LEU A 75 15.63 -15.81 -3.50
CA LEU A 75 17.05 -15.48 -3.67
C LEU A 75 17.93 -16.13 -2.59
N GLU A 76 17.37 -16.41 -1.41
CA GLU A 76 18.07 -17.13 -0.34
C GLU A 76 18.03 -18.65 -0.52
N GLY A 77 17.39 -19.15 -1.59
CA GLY A 77 17.27 -20.59 -1.86
C GLY A 77 16.39 -21.34 -0.86
N ARG A 78 15.44 -20.63 -0.21
CA ARG A 78 14.60 -21.18 0.87
C ARG A 78 13.27 -21.74 0.39
N ARG A 79 12.97 -21.66 -0.90
CA ARG A 79 11.72 -22.22 -1.45
C ARG A 79 11.62 -23.73 -1.22
N SER A 80 10.42 -24.20 -0.91
CA SER A 80 10.12 -25.63 -0.74
C SER A 80 10.06 -26.39 -2.07
N ASP A 81 9.65 -25.72 -3.15
CA ASP A 81 9.48 -26.29 -4.48
C ASP A 81 10.77 -26.41 -5.30
N GLY A 82 11.91 -25.97 -4.75
CA GLY A 82 13.21 -26.04 -5.42
C GLY A 82 13.38 -25.09 -6.60
N LEU A 83 12.46 -24.14 -6.82
CA LEU A 83 12.60 -23.15 -7.88
C LEU A 83 13.83 -22.27 -7.65
N LYS A 84 14.70 -22.22 -8.65
CA LYS A 84 15.82 -21.28 -8.72
C LYS A 84 15.40 -19.96 -9.38
N PRO A 85 16.10 -18.85 -9.11
CA PRO A 85 15.82 -17.56 -9.75
C PRO A 85 15.79 -17.70 -11.27
N SER A 86 14.65 -17.33 -11.85
CA SER A 86 14.35 -17.43 -13.28
C SER A 86 13.06 -16.66 -13.55
N ARG A 87 12.79 -16.32 -14.81
CA ARG A 87 11.52 -15.69 -15.22
C ARG A 87 10.30 -16.46 -14.71
N ALA A 88 10.31 -17.79 -14.86
CA ALA A 88 9.25 -18.67 -14.38
C ALA A 88 9.05 -18.61 -12.86
N ALA A 89 10.14 -18.49 -12.09
CA ALA A 89 10.05 -18.33 -10.64
C ALA A 89 9.41 -16.99 -10.24
N TYR A 90 9.72 -15.88 -10.92
CA TYR A 90 9.04 -14.61 -10.66
C TYR A 90 7.56 -14.66 -11.04
N ILE A 91 7.19 -15.28 -12.16
CA ILE A 91 5.78 -15.50 -12.53
C ILE A 91 5.07 -16.30 -11.44
N ARG A 92 5.69 -17.38 -10.94
CA ARG A 92 5.13 -18.20 -9.86
C ARG A 92 4.94 -17.42 -8.56
N ILE A 93 5.91 -16.57 -8.20
CA ILE A 93 5.81 -15.70 -7.02
C ILE A 93 4.62 -14.75 -7.15
N ILE A 94 4.45 -14.10 -8.30
CA ILE A 94 3.32 -13.18 -8.48
C ILE A 94 1.99 -13.94 -8.48
N LYS A 95 1.94 -15.17 -8.99
CA LYS A 95 0.73 -16.00 -8.93
C LYS A 95 0.35 -16.36 -7.49
N GLU A 96 1.34 -16.77 -6.69
CA GLU A 96 1.14 -17.02 -5.26
C GLU A 96 0.75 -15.74 -4.50
N LEU A 97 1.33 -14.60 -4.88
CA LEU A 97 1.01 -13.29 -4.31
C LEU A 97 -0.44 -12.88 -4.64
N GLU A 98 -0.88 -13.04 -5.89
CA GLU A 98 -2.25 -12.81 -6.34
C GLU A 98 -3.26 -13.54 -5.43
N ASP A 99 -3.12 -14.85 -5.31
CA ASP A 99 -4.08 -15.69 -4.59
C ASP A 99 -4.06 -15.41 -3.07
N LYS A 100 -2.87 -15.35 -2.45
CA LYS A 100 -2.75 -15.20 -1.00
C LYS A 100 -3.04 -13.79 -0.53
N PHE A 101 -2.68 -12.78 -1.32
CA PHE A 101 -2.98 -11.41 -0.99
C PHE A 101 -4.48 -11.15 -1.09
N LEU A 102 -5.16 -11.65 -2.13
CA LEU A 102 -6.60 -11.52 -2.25
C LEU A 102 -7.34 -12.20 -1.08
N GLU A 103 -6.89 -13.39 -0.65
CA GLU A 103 -7.44 -14.05 0.54
C GLU A 103 -7.36 -13.16 1.78
N GLY A 104 -6.22 -12.47 1.98
CA GLY A 104 -6.02 -11.52 3.07
C GLY A 104 -6.90 -10.27 2.96
N VAL A 105 -7.02 -9.68 1.77
CA VAL A 105 -7.90 -8.53 1.50
C VAL A 105 -9.37 -8.87 1.82
N GLN A 106 -9.82 -10.06 1.45
CA GLN A 106 -11.18 -10.55 1.69
C GLN A 106 -11.50 -10.82 3.18
N LYS A 107 -10.52 -10.70 4.10
CA LYS A 107 -10.78 -10.76 5.55
C LYS A 107 -11.34 -9.46 6.14
N ASN A 108 -11.37 -8.36 5.37
CA ASN A 108 -11.83 -7.06 5.84
C ASN A 108 -11.06 -6.56 7.08
N ILE A 109 -9.74 -6.38 6.93
CA ILE A 109 -8.87 -6.06 8.07
C ILE A 109 -9.27 -4.76 8.79
N ARG A 110 -9.81 -3.77 8.06
CA ARG A 110 -10.37 -2.54 8.64
C ARG A 110 -11.39 -2.88 9.70
N THR A 111 -12.35 -3.74 9.37
CA THR A 111 -13.43 -4.13 10.27
C THR A 111 -12.91 -5.05 11.37
N LEU A 112 -11.93 -5.91 11.07
CA LEU A 112 -11.27 -6.77 12.07
C LEU A 112 -10.58 -5.98 13.19
N THR A 113 -10.08 -4.77 12.93
CA THR A 113 -9.49 -3.95 14.00
C THR A 113 -10.46 -3.74 15.18
N PHE A 114 -11.78 -3.80 14.94
CA PHE A 114 -12.82 -3.62 15.97
C PHE A 114 -13.33 -4.94 16.56
N ALA A 115 -12.88 -6.09 16.05
CA ALA A 115 -13.44 -7.40 16.39
C ALA A 115 -12.86 -8.03 17.67
N ASP A 116 -11.68 -7.59 18.11
CA ASP A 116 -10.99 -8.10 19.30
C ASP A 116 -11.26 -7.21 20.53
N PRO A 117 -12.04 -7.68 21.53
CA PRO A 117 -12.31 -6.89 22.72
C PRO A 117 -11.06 -6.59 23.54
N LYS A 118 -10.10 -7.51 23.63
CA LYS A 118 -8.87 -7.30 24.41
C LYS A 118 -8.01 -6.21 23.80
N LYS A 119 -7.83 -6.23 22.47
CA LYS A 119 -7.09 -5.20 21.76
C LYS A 119 -7.82 -3.85 21.80
N ASN A 120 -9.15 -3.84 21.71
CA ASN A 120 -9.96 -2.63 21.91
C ASN A 120 -9.77 -2.02 23.31
N PHE A 121 -9.66 -2.84 24.36
CA PHE A 121 -9.34 -2.36 25.72
C PHE A 121 -7.89 -1.87 25.84
N LYS A 122 -6.94 -2.55 25.19
CA LYS A 122 -5.52 -2.15 25.18
C LYS A 122 -5.32 -0.74 24.59
N MET A 123 -6.17 -0.33 23.66
CA MET A 123 -6.14 1.03 23.07
C MET A 123 -6.52 2.17 24.05
N LEU A 124 -6.87 1.86 25.30
CA LEU A 124 -6.97 2.87 26.35
C LEU A 124 -5.59 3.29 26.88
N HIS A 125 -4.54 2.51 26.59
CA HIS A 125 -3.15 2.85 26.90
C HIS A 125 -2.58 3.81 25.85
N GLU A 126 -1.70 4.72 26.25
CA GLU A 126 -1.12 5.74 25.35
C GLU A 126 -0.21 5.10 24.28
N ASP A 127 0.53 4.06 24.63
CA ASP A 127 1.48 3.36 23.73
C ASP A 127 0.86 2.33 22.77
N TYR A 128 -0.47 2.27 22.65
CA TYR A 128 -1.12 1.34 21.72
C TYR A 128 -2.30 1.97 21.02
N SER A 129 -2.20 2.08 19.69
CA SER A 129 -3.18 2.72 18.84
C SER A 129 -3.81 1.75 17.84
N ARG A 130 -4.72 2.28 17.03
CA ARG A 130 -5.28 1.55 15.88
C ARG A 130 -4.22 1.18 14.84
N SER A 131 -3.18 2.01 14.71
CA SER A 131 -2.10 1.79 13.75
C SER A 131 -1.25 0.59 14.16
N ASP A 132 -1.01 0.41 15.46
CA ASP A 132 -0.34 -0.78 16.02
C ASP A 132 -1.16 -2.05 15.78
N HIS A 133 -2.48 -2.00 16.03
CA HIS A 133 -3.32 -3.16 15.75
C HIS A 133 -3.37 -3.48 14.24
N ILE A 134 -3.35 -2.46 13.37
CA ILE A 134 -3.25 -2.67 11.92
C ILE A 134 -1.92 -3.30 11.53
N ALA A 135 -0.79 -2.89 12.14
CA ALA A 135 0.51 -3.53 11.93
C ALA A 135 0.46 -5.04 12.25
N GLU A 136 -0.16 -5.41 13.37
CA GLU A 136 -0.37 -6.81 13.75
C GLU A 136 -1.22 -7.57 12.71
N LEU A 137 -2.31 -6.97 12.23
CA LEU A 137 -3.18 -7.58 11.21
C LEU A 137 -2.47 -7.72 9.86
N TYR A 138 -1.61 -6.77 9.48
CA TYR A 138 -0.80 -6.90 8.26
C TYR A 138 0.13 -8.11 8.35
N ARG A 139 0.83 -8.24 9.49
CA ARG A 139 1.66 -9.40 9.77
C ARG A 139 0.85 -10.69 9.70
N GLU A 140 -0.26 -10.77 10.42
CA GLU A 140 -1.08 -11.99 10.52
C GLU A 140 -1.66 -12.45 9.17
N HIS A 141 -2.14 -11.51 8.34
CA HIS A 141 -2.89 -11.84 7.13
C HIS A 141 -2.08 -11.82 5.84
N PHE A 142 -0.98 -11.07 5.76
CA PHE A 142 -0.21 -10.94 4.52
C PHE A 142 1.21 -11.53 4.61
N TYR A 143 1.87 -11.45 5.78
CA TYR A 143 3.31 -11.73 5.84
C TYR A 143 3.66 -13.03 6.58
N LYS A 144 2.94 -13.37 7.66
CA LYS A 144 3.29 -14.47 8.57
C LYS A 144 3.46 -15.80 7.84
N ARG A 145 2.52 -16.15 6.95
CA ARG A 145 2.59 -17.40 6.17
C ARG A 145 3.84 -17.48 5.27
N ILE A 146 4.33 -16.36 4.75
CA ILE A 146 5.55 -16.30 3.95
C ILE A 146 6.77 -16.42 4.88
N TRP A 147 6.75 -15.67 5.97
CA TRP A 147 7.80 -15.67 6.98
C TRP A 147 8.02 -17.05 7.61
N ASP A 148 6.95 -17.76 7.97
CA ASP A 148 7.04 -19.10 8.55
C ASP A 148 7.74 -20.09 7.62
N ARG A 149 7.59 -19.96 6.28
CA ARG A 149 8.35 -20.76 5.31
C ARG A 149 9.84 -20.39 5.28
N ILE A 150 10.14 -19.09 5.29
CA ILE A 150 11.53 -18.57 5.36
C ILE A 150 12.23 -19.05 6.63
N ARG A 151 11.52 -19.12 7.76
CA ARG A 151 12.03 -19.61 9.04
C ARG A 151 12.24 -21.12 9.06
N ALA A 152 11.37 -21.88 8.41
CA ALA A 152 11.44 -23.34 8.39
C ALA A 152 12.68 -23.89 7.67
N LYS A 153 13.34 -23.09 6.83
CA LYS A 153 14.60 -23.42 6.16
C LYS A 153 15.66 -22.34 6.42
N PRO A 154 16.37 -22.38 7.57
CA PRO A 154 17.42 -21.42 7.86
C PRO A 154 18.59 -21.54 6.86
N SER A 155 19.17 -20.42 6.47
CA SER A 155 20.42 -20.39 5.70
C SER A 155 21.59 -20.88 6.57
N LEU A 156 22.59 -21.50 5.97
CA LEU A 156 23.77 -22.01 6.67
C LEU A 156 24.49 -20.87 7.43
N GLY A 157 24.67 -21.00 8.75
CA GLY A 157 25.38 -20.00 9.56
C GLY A 157 24.56 -18.76 9.97
N GLU A 158 23.26 -18.69 9.65
CA GLU A 158 22.39 -17.63 10.16
C GLU A 158 21.74 -18.01 11.51
N PRO A 159 21.55 -17.04 12.42
CA PRO A 159 20.82 -17.27 13.66
C PRO A 159 19.35 -17.65 13.39
N GLU A 160 18.75 -18.35 14.34
CA GLU A 160 17.32 -18.69 14.26
C GLU A 160 16.47 -17.42 14.21
N LEU A 161 15.61 -17.34 13.19
CA LEU A 161 14.72 -16.20 12.98
C LEU A 161 13.54 -16.23 13.95
N SER A 162 13.24 -15.08 14.55
CA SER A 162 12.10 -14.88 15.44
C SER A 162 10.76 -15.05 14.72
N ASP A 163 9.69 -15.31 15.49
CA ASP A 163 8.31 -15.26 14.99
C ASP A 163 7.89 -13.87 14.55
N GLU A 164 8.45 -12.84 15.20
CA GLU A 164 8.30 -11.46 14.77
C GLU A 164 9.15 -11.16 13.54
N ILE A 165 8.61 -10.34 12.64
CA ILE A 165 9.27 -9.95 11.40
C ILE A 165 9.99 -8.63 11.61
N PHE A 166 11.17 -8.66 12.22
CA PHE A 166 11.98 -7.46 12.44
C PHE A 166 12.57 -6.93 11.14
N LEU A 167 12.66 -5.60 10.99
CA LEU A 167 13.21 -4.96 9.79
C LEU A 167 14.67 -5.39 9.50
N ARG A 168 15.48 -5.59 10.53
CA ARG A 168 16.87 -6.08 10.36
C ARG A 168 16.95 -7.48 9.76
N ASP A 169 15.94 -8.32 9.99
CA ASP A 169 15.97 -9.75 9.68
C ASP A 169 15.44 -10.03 8.26
N ILE A 170 14.76 -9.05 7.64
CA ILE A 170 14.25 -9.18 6.26
C ILE A 170 15.31 -8.88 5.19
N LYS A 171 16.52 -8.45 5.57
CA LYS A 171 17.61 -8.24 4.61
C LYS A 171 17.85 -9.51 3.80
N ILE A 172 17.89 -9.39 2.47
CA ILE A 172 18.12 -10.53 1.57
C ILE A 172 19.62 -10.82 1.47
N VAL A 173 19.97 -12.08 1.68
CA VAL A 173 21.32 -12.62 1.53
C VAL A 173 21.29 -13.76 0.51
N PRO A 174 21.74 -13.54 -0.74
CA PRO A 174 21.69 -14.55 -1.79
C PRO A 174 22.32 -15.88 -1.37
N CYS A 175 21.76 -16.99 -1.85
CA CYS A 175 22.33 -18.31 -1.59
C CYS A 175 23.73 -18.46 -2.18
N ASP A 176 24.49 -19.44 -1.68
CA ASP A 176 25.90 -19.61 -2.03
C ASP A 176 26.12 -19.81 -3.55
N ASP A 177 25.21 -20.51 -4.23
CA ASP A 177 25.24 -20.68 -5.69
C ASP A 177 25.28 -19.32 -6.40
N LEU A 178 24.38 -18.39 -6.06
CA LEU A 178 24.31 -17.06 -6.67
C LEU A 178 25.53 -16.21 -6.35
N LEU A 179 26.09 -16.34 -5.13
CA LEU A 179 27.29 -15.60 -4.75
C LEU A 179 28.54 -16.10 -5.52
N ARG A 180 28.64 -17.41 -5.78
CA ARG A 180 29.76 -18.01 -6.52
C ARG A 180 29.79 -17.58 -7.98
N ASP A 181 28.62 -17.51 -8.62
CA ASP A 181 28.51 -17.19 -10.04
C ASP A 181 28.93 -15.74 -10.38
N LEU A 182 28.91 -14.84 -9.38
CA LEU A 182 29.03 -13.39 -9.59
C LEU A 182 30.40 -12.77 -9.29
N ALA A 183 31.24 -13.49 -8.55
CA ALA A 183 32.52 -12.99 -8.11
C ALA A 183 33.58 -14.10 -8.23
N PRO A 184 34.30 -14.17 -9.37
CA PRO A 184 35.37 -15.14 -9.58
C PRO A 184 36.45 -15.06 -8.50
N ASP A 185 36.67 -13.87 -7.95
CA ASP A 185 37.56 -13.56 -6.83
C ASP A 185 37.04 -14.07 -5.46
N LEU A 186 35.74 -14.31 -5.35
CA LEU A 186 35.09 -14.89 -4.17
C LEU A 186 34.80 -16.40 -4.33
N ALA A 187 34.89 -16.96 -5.53
CA ALA A 187 34.58 -18.36 -5.81
C ALA A 187 35.46 -19.33 -5.00
N GLY A 188 36.71 -18.95 -4.70
CA GLY A 188 37.64 -19.74 -3.87
C GLY A 188 37.48 -19.56 -2.36
N LYS A 189 36.62 -18.66 -1.88
CA LYS A 189 36.43 -18.38 -0.44
C LYS A 189 35.43 -19.34 0.21
N THR A 190 35.37 -19.36 1.53
CA THR A 190 34.26 -20.04 2.24
C THR A 190 32.97 -19.21 2.11
N PHE A 191 31.80 -19.82 2.35
CA PHE A 191 30.53 -19.07 2.35
C PHE A 191 30.52 -17.96 3.41
N GLU A 192 31.05 -18.24 4.62
CA GLU A 192 31.13 -17.26 5.70
C GLU A 192 31.97 -16.03 5.34
N ASP A 193 33.08 -16.22 4.62
CA ASP A 193 33.92 -15.12 4.17
C ASP A 193 33.24 -14.31 3.05
N ARG A 194 32.51 -14.99 2.14
CA ARG A 194 31.67 -14.31 1.15
C ARG A 194 30.60 -13.43 1.81
N LEU A 195 29.97 -13.93 2.87
CA LEU A 195 28.95 -13.18 3.61
C LEU A 195 29.50 -11.91 4.27
N LYS A 196 30.70 -11.95 4.84
CA LYS A 196 31.35 -10.78 5.45
C LYS A 196 31.61 -9.67 4.43
N GLU A 197 31.99 -10.06 3.22
CA GLU A 197 32.30 -9.13 2.13
C GLU A 197 31.06 -8.72 1.31
N PHE A 198 29.94 -9.44 1.45
CA PHE A 198 28.72 -9.18 0.69
C PHE A 198 28.20 -7.75 0.91
N ARG A 199 28.00 -7.02 -0.19
CA ARG A 199 27.36 -5.71 -0.23
C ARG A 199 26.35 -5.69 -1.37
N VAL A 200 25.09 -5.39 -1.04
CA VAL A 200 23.97 -5.42 -1.99
C VAL A 200 24.22 -4.52 -3.21
N LYS A 201 24.68 -3.27 -3.00
CA LYS A 201 24.96 -2.34 -4.10
C LYS A 201 26.02 -2.91 -5.05
N SER A 202 27.13 -3.44 -4.53
CA SER A 202 28.21 -4.05 -5.33
C SER A 202 27.76 -5.31 -6.07
N TYR A 203 26.96 -6.16 -5.41
CA TYR A 203 26.39 -7.36 -6.01
C TYR A 203 25.47 -7.02 -7.21
N ASN A 204 24.58 -6.03 -7.03
CA ASN A 204 23.62 -5.58 -8.05
C ASN A 204 24.24 -4.92 -9.30
N GLU A 205 25.54 -4.58 -9.27
CA GLU A 205 26.25 -4.06 -10.45
C GLU A 205 26.47 -5.15 -11.51
N ARG A 206 26.57 -6.42 -11.08
CA ARG A 206 26.93 -7.55 -11.95
C ARG A 206 25.81 -8.59 -12.05
N ALA A 207 24.91 -8.65 -11.05
CA ALA A 207 23.93 -9.71 -10.92
C ALA A 207 22.80 -9.64 -11.94
N ASP A 208 22.57 -10.76 -12.63
CA ASP A 208 21.37 -10.95 -13.46
C ASP A 208 20.08 -10.91 -12.63
N HIS A 209 20.12 -11.49 -11.43
CA HIS A 209 19.06 -11.47 -10.44
C HIS A 209 19.44 -10.55 -9.30
N LYS A 210 19.00 -9.30 -9.40
CA LYS A 210 19.30 -8.26 -8.43
C LYS A 210 18.59 -8.52 -7.11
N VAL A 211 19.26 -8.17 -6.02
CA VAL A 211 18.66 -8.09 -4.68
C VAL A 211 18.00 -6.72 -4.57
N PRO A 212 16.65 -6.63 -4.57
CA PRO A 212 16.00 -5.35 -4.38
C PRO A 212 16.31 -4.79 -2.98
N ILE A 213 16.46 -3.48 -2.87
CA ILE A 213 16.44 -2.78 -1.59
C ILE A 213 14.99 -2.28 -1.40
N LEU A 214 14.31 -2.78 -0.37
CA LEU A 214 12.97 -2.29 -0.02
C LEU A 214 13.08 -0.98 0.76
N THR A 215 12.46 0.07 0.23
CA THR A 215 12.33 1.37 0.87
C THR A 215 10.85 1.66 1.10
N ILE A 216 10.43 1.61 2.35
CA ILE A 216 9.06 1.96 2.76
C ILE A 216 9.07 3.42 3.20
N ASN A 217 8.36 4.28 2.48
CA ASN A 217 8.33 5.72 2.75
C ASN A 217 7.15 6.09 3.66
N ALA A 218 7.42 6.93 4.64
CA ALA A 218 6.48 7.58 5.56
C ALA A 218 6.83 9.07 5.66
N THR A 219 6.03 9.87 6.34
CA THR A 219 6.34 11.29 6.57
C THR A 219 6.36 11.58 8.05
N THR A 220 7.38 12.28 8.53
CA THR A 220 7.48 12.69 9.93
C THR A 220 6.82 14.05 10.15
N LEU A 221 5.88 14.10 11.09
CA LEU A 221 5.24 15.34 11.51
C LEU A 221 6.16 16.24 12.33
N ASN A 222 7.25 15.71 12.88
CA ASN A 222 8.15 16.44 13.76
C ASN A 222 8.98 17.48 13.00
N THR A 223 9.44 17.11 11.80
CA THR A 223 10.44 17.86 11.00
C THR A 223 9.96 18.14 9.58
N CYS A 224 8.80 17.60 9.18
CA CYS A 224 8.21 17.71 7.85
C CYS A 224 9.02 17.06 6.72
N HIS A 225 9.87 16.09 7.04
CA HIS A 225 10.68 15.36 6.06
C HIS A 225 10.12 13.99 5.70
N ASN A 226 10.62 13.44 4.59
CA ASN A 226 10.47 12.02 4.30
C ASN A 226 11.14 11.19 5.40
N TRP A 227 10.50 10.09 5.76
CA TRP A 227 11.03 9.10 6.69
C TRP A 227 11.08 7.76 5.97
N GLN A 228 12.23 7.09 5.99
CA GLN A 228 12.44 5.86 5.23
C GLN A 228 12.74 4.70 6.18
N PHE A 229 12.06 3.58 5.95
CA PHE A 229 12.40 2.29 6.55
C PHE A 229 13.06 1.40 5.51
N THR A 230 14.21 0.83 5.86
CA THR A 230 14.88 -0.22 5.08
C THR A 230 15.28 -1.38 6.00
N SER A 231 15.84 -2.45 5.43
CA SER A 231 16.40 -3.53 6.24
C SER A 231 17.79 -3.23 6.83
N SER A 232 18.40 -2.10 6.47
CA SER A 232 19.78 -1.74 6.88
C SER A 232 19.82 -0.52 7.79
N TRP A 233 18.85 0.39 7.65
CA TRP A 233 18.74 1.62 8.43
C TRP A 233 17.32 2.17 8.41
N VAL A 234 17.02 3.08 9.34
CA VAL A 234 15.76 3.85 9.38
C VAL A 234 16.05 5.32 9.70
N GLY A 235 15.29 6.26 9.15
CA GLY A 235 15.43 7.69 9.46
C GLY A 235 15.18 8.62 8.27
N GLU A 236 15.47 9.91 8.44
CA GLU A 236 15.31 10.92 7.39
C GLU A 236 16.50 10.92 6.42
N PRO A 237 16.28 11.02 5.10
CA PRO A 237 17.36 11.18 4.14
C PRO A 237 18.25 12.39 4.47
N PRO A 238 19.55 12.35 4.15
CA PRO A 238 20.42 13.51 4.30
C PRO A 238 19.90 14.68 3.45
N SER A 239 20.26 15.91 3.81
CA SER A 239 19.84 17.08 3.02
C SER A 239 20.59 17.11 1.70
N ALA A 240 19.87 17.33 0.60
CA ALA A 240 20.46 17.63 -0.70
C ALA A 240 21.34 18.92 -0.68
N ASP A 241 21.12 19.80 0.30
CA ASP A 241 21.85 21.06 0.46
C ASP A 241 23.31 20.86 0.92
N GLN A 242 23.72 19.69 1.40
CA GLN A 242 25.10 19.48 1.89
C GLN A 242 26.16 19.50 0.76
N ASP A 243 25.75 19.16 -0.46
CA ASP A 243 26.62 19.08 -1.65
C ASP A 243 26.25 20.11 -2.75
N SER A 244 25.35 21.06 -2.44
CA SER A 244 24.83 22.00 -3.43
C SER A 244 25.42 23.41 -3.26
N ASP A 245 25.72 24.09 -4.38
CA ASP A 245 26.10 25.52 -4.38
C ASP A 245 24.90 26.45 -4.01
N PHE A 246 23.73 25.89 -3.71
CA PHE A 246 22.54 26.66 -3.37
C PHE A 246 22.54 27.05 -1.88
N PRO A 247 21.99 28.23 -1.53
CA PRO A 247 21.83 28.61 -0.14
C PRO A 247 20.94 27.58 0.56
N LYS A 248 21.34 27.17 1.77
CA LYS A 248 20.56 26.27 2.62
C LYS A 248 19.12 26.78 2.71
N THR A 249 18.18 25.95 2.25
CA THR A 249 16.75 26.31 2.19
C THR A 249 15.97 25.69 3.34
N ASP A 250 16.42 24.52 3.81
CA ASP A 250 15.83 23.80 4.91
C ASP A 250 16.59 24.06 6.22
N TYR A 251 15.92 24.71 7.18
CA TYR A 251 16.45 25.00 8.51
C TYR A 251 15.91 24.07 9.59
N ASN A 252 15.04 23.12 9.23
CA ASN A 252 14.51 22.18 10.19
C ASN A 252 15.62 21.22 10.66
N ARG A 253 15.47 20.74 11.89
CA ARG A 253 16.30 19.64 12.39
C ARG A 253 16.08 18.41 11.51
N ARG A 254 17.14 17.64 11.27
CA ARG A 254 17.03 16.28 10.73
C ARG A 254 17.15 15.21 11.79
N LEU A 255 16.29 14.20 11.69
CA LEU A 255 16.37 12.97 12.46
C LEU A 255 17.23 11.96 11.69
N GLU A 256 18.54 11.99 11.99
CA GLU A 256 19.58 11.22 11.29
C GLU A 256 19.24 9.73 11.18
N ARG A 257 19.61 9.12 10.06
CA ARG A 257 19.45 7.68 9.83
C ARG A 257 20.29 6.86 10.82
N LEU A 258 19.66 5.84 11.40
CA LEU A 258 20.28 4.91 12.34
C LEU A 258 20.40 3.53 11.68
N ARG A 259 21.58 2.92 11.73
CA ARG A 259 21.85 1.61 11.12
C ARG A 259 21.65 0.46 12.10
N PHE A 260 21.09 -0.65 11.61
CA PHE A 260 20.89 -1.85 12.43
C PHE A 260 22.20 -2.56 12.82
N ASP A 261 23.29 -2.31 12.10
CA ASP A 261 24.62 -2.84 12.41
C ASP A 261 25.41 -1.99 13.42
N GLY A 262 24.80 -0.91 13.94
CA GLY A 262 25.42 -0.01 14.92
C GLY A 262 26.55 0.85 14.35
N GLN A 263 26.84 0.76 13.05
CA GLN A 263 27.85 1.58 12.40
C GLN A 263 27.32 2.99 12.14
N ALA A 264 28.24 3.93 11.92
CA ALA A 264 27.89 5.24 11.41
C ALA A 264 27.35 5.12 9.96
N GLN A 265 26.39 5.98 9.60
CA GLN A 265 25.87 6.10 8.24
C GLN A 265 26.98 6.46 7.24
N GLU A 266 27.82 7.42 7.63
CA GLU A 266 28.88 8.04 6.84
C GLU A 266 30.19 7.99 7.61
N LYS A 267 31.33 8.21 6.95
CA LYS A 267 32.66 8.11 7.56
C LYS A 267 32.82 8.97 8.83
N ASP A 268 32.14 10.11 8.87
CA ASP A 268 32.17 11.05 10.00
C ASP A 268 30.82 11.14 10.75
N GLY A 269 29.89 10.21 10.48
CA GLY A 269 28.56 10.18 11.10
C GLY A 269 28.58 9.63 12.52
N LYS A 270 27.50 9.89 13.28
CA LYS A 270 27.35 9.34 14.64
C LYS A 270 26.86 7.90 14.60
N THR A 271 27.44 7.06 15.46
CA THR A 271 26.92 5.71 15.73
C THR A 271 25.71 5.78 16.66
N PRO A 272 24.70 4.90 16.50
CA PRO A 272 23.59 4.84 17.44
C PRO A 272 24.04 4.53 18.87
N THR A 273 23.44 5.19 19.86
CA THR A 273 23.66 4.92 21.29
C THR A 273 23.05 3.56 21.71
N PRO A 274 23.45 2.96 22.85
CA PRO A 274 22.87 1.69 23.32
C PRO A 274 21.34 1.73 23.48
N THR A 275 20.78 2.85 23.96
CA THR A 275 19.33 3.04 24.10
C THR A 275 18.65 3.05 22.74
N GLN A 276 19.21 3.80 21.78
CA GLN A 276 18.73 3.83 20.40
C GLN A 276 18.79 2.44 19.78
N MET A 277 19.89 1.70 19.96
CA MET A 277 20.02 0.34 19.45
C MET A 277 18.97 -0.60 20.01
N LYS A 278 18.70 -0.54 21.32
CA LYS A 278 17.66 -1.36 21.95
C LYS A 278 16.31 -1.14 21.30
N LYS A 279 15.93 0.13 21.06
CA LYS A 279 14.65 0.45 20.40
C LYS A 279 14.66 0.12 18.92
N LEU A 280 15.71 0.50 18.20
CA LEU A 280 15.88 0.26 16.76
C LEU A 280 15.65 -1.22 16.43
N LEU A 281 16.25 -2.11 17.21
CA LEU A 281 16.14 -3.56 17.07
C LEU A 281 14.73 -4.14 17.37
N THR A 282 13.76 -3.33 17.80
CA THR A 282 12.37 -3.77 17.99
C THR A 282 11.46 -3.46 16.82
N LEU A 283 11.89 -2.61 15.86
CA LEU A 283 11.04 -2.20 14.75
C LEU A 283 10.73 -3.36 13.80
N THR A 284 9.46 -3.55 13.51
CA THR A 284 8.96 -4.62 12.65
C THR A 284 8.58 -4.13 11.25
N LEU A 285 8.50 -5.06 10.31
CA LEU A 285 7.96 -4.79 8.98
C LEU A 285 6.50 -4.31 9.04
N GLY A 286 5.70 -4.84 9.99
CA GLY A 286 4.33 -4.40 10.22
C GLY A 286 4.25 -2.93 10.60
N ASP A 287 5.14 -2.48 11.50
CA ASP A 287 5.24 -1.09 11.94
C ASP A 287 5.55 -0.14 10.77
N ALA A 288 6.55 -0.49 9.96
CA ALA A 288 6.94 0.30 8.79
C ALA A 288 5.78 0.46 7.79
N VAL A 289 5.08 -0.64 7.49
CA VAL A 289 3.93 -0.62 6.57
C VAL A 289 2.76 0.16 7.16
N ALA A 290 2.48 0.00 8.47
CA ALA A 290 1.42 0.73 9.15
C ALA A 290 1.69 2.24 9.18
N ALA A 291 2.93 2.65 9.47
CA ALA A 291 3.35 4.05 9.39
C ALA A 291 3.18 4.62 7.98
N SER A 292 3.64 3.89 6.96
CA SER A 292 3.53 4.28 5.54
C SER A 292 2.08 4.40 5.05
N ALA A 293 1.13 3.67 5.65
CA ALA A 293 -0.29 3.67 5.32
C ALA A 293 -1.16 4.50 6.29
N ALA A 294 -0.56 5.25 7.22
CA ALA A 294 -1.25 6.02 8.25
C ALA A 294 -1.81 7.35 7.69
N VAL A 295 -2.83 7.25 6.82
CA VAL A 295 -3.46 8.40 6.17
C VAL A 295 -3.99 9.41 7.21
N PRO A 296 -3.57 10.69 7.14
CA PRO A 296 -4.00 11.73 8.06
C PRO A 296 -5.53 11.85 8.16
N GLY A 297 -6.03 11.95 9.40
CA GLY A 297 -7.47 12.09 9.68
C GLY A 297 -8.28 10.78 9.62
N ILE A 298 -7.70 9.70 9.08
CA ILE A 298 -8.30 8.35 9.09
C ILE A 298 -7.64 7.48 10.15
N PHE A 299 -6.30 7.47 10.18
CA PHE A 299 -5.51 6.71 11.13
C PHE A 299 -4.77 7.62 12.10
N HIS A 300 -4.43 7.06 13.27
CA HIS A 300 -3.57 7.76 14.22
C HIS A 300 -2.13 7.75 13.66
N PRO A 301 -1.34 8.82 13.82
CA PRO A 301 0.08 8.76 13.52
C PRO A 301 0.76 7.60 14.26
N PHE A 302 1.70 6.93 13.58
CA PHE A 302 2.48 5.86 14.18
C PHE A 302 3.63 6.47 14.99
N ALA A 303 3.68 6.17 16.29
CA ALA A 303 4.63 6.79 17.22
C ALA A 303 5.85 5.88 17.46
N ILE A 304 7.06 6.43 17.36
CA ILE A 304 8.29 5.75 17.74
C ILE A 304 8.97 6.53 18.86
N HIS A 305 8.95 5.92 20.04
CA HIS A 305 9.63 6.38 21.26
C HIS A 305 11.10 6.00 21.27
N ASP A 306 11.90 6.61 22.15
CA ASP A 306 13.27 6.23 22.53
C ASP A 306 14.35 6.28 21.42
N LEU A 307 14.07 6.88 20.25
CA LEU A 307 15.05 6.99 19.16
C LEU A 307 15.84 8.29 19.14
N TYR A 308 15.27 9.41 19.57
CA TYR A 308 15.96 10.71 19.50
C TYR A 308 15.65 11.55 20.72
N THR A 309 16.60 12.43 21.06
CA THR A 309 16.44 13.43 22.11
C THR A 309 16.81 14.82 21.61
N THR A 310 16.28 15.84 22.27
CA THR A 310 16.70 17.24 22.10
C THR A 310 18.11 17.45 22.66
N SER A 311 18.70 18.61 22.40
CA SER A 311 19.96 19.01 23.02
C SER A 311 19.86 19.18 24.55
N THR A 312 18.66 19.36 25.08
CA THR A 312 18.36 19.43 26.52
C THR A 312 18.11 18.05 27.14
N GLY A 313 18.11 16.98 26.34
CA GLY A 313 17.90 15.60 26.79
C GLY A 313 16.43 15.17 26.86
N GLU A 314 15.49 15.99 26.38
CA GLU A 314 14.07 15.62 26.30
C GLU A 314 13.81 14.68 25.12
N GLU A 315 12.90 13.72 25.29
CA GLU A 315 12.55 12.76 24.24
C GLU A 315 11.89 13.45 23.04
N ILE A 316 12.26 13.02 21.84
CA ILE A 316 11.54 13.31 20.61
C ILE A 316 10.80 12.03 20.20
N VAL A 317 9.49 11.99 20.46
CA VAL A 317 8.62 10.93 19.94
C VAL A 317 8.40 11.17 18.45
N VAL A 318 8.90 10.28 17.60
CA VAL A 318 8.75 10.38 16.15
C VAL A 318 7.31 10.04 15.78
N GLN A 319 6.59 10.98 15.19
CA GLN A 319 5.18 10.84 14.80
C GLN A 319 5.10 10.71 13.28
N LEU A 320 4.79 9.51 12.80
CA LEU A 320 4.79 9.17 11.38
C LEU A 320 3.37 9.09 10.81
N VAL A 321 3.20 9.62 9.61
CA VAL A 321 1.98 9.51 8.81
C VAL A 321 2.30 8.93 7.43
N ASP A 322 1.26 8.69 6.65
CA ASP A 322 1.36 8.17 5.29
C ASP A 322 2.42 8.93 4.47
N GLY A 323 3.28 8.18 3.78
CA GLY A 323 4.40 8.74 3.01
C GLY A 323 3.95 9.67 1.89
N GLY A 324 2.71 9.52 1.44
CA GLY A 324 2.16 10.37 0.39
C GLY A 324 2.03 11.83 0.74
N VAL A 325 2.11 12.20 2.03
CA VAL A 325 2.15 13.61 2.45
C VAL A 325 3.40 14.33 1.95
N PHE A 326 4.53 13.62 1.87
CA PHE A 326 5.79 14.16 1.35
C PHE A 326 6.03 13.75 -0.10
N ASP A 327 5.90 12.45 -0.40
CA ASP A 327 6.15 11.88 -1.72
C ASP A 327 5.11 10.79 -2.01
N ASN A 328 4.09 11.16 -2.78
CA ASN A 328 2.94 10.31 -3.09
C ASN A 328 3.24 9.29 -4.20
N GLN A 329 4.39 9.36 -4.85
CA GLN A 329 4.79 8.49 -5.95
C GLN A 329 5.91 7.54 -5.52
N GLY A 330 6.62 7.83 -4.43
CA GLY A 330 7.79 7.08 -3.98
C GLY A 330 9.02 7.36 -4.85
N LEU A 331 9.06 8.50 -5.55
CA LEU A 331 10.13 8.87 -6.48
C LEU A 331 11.33 9.50 -5.78
N ALA A 332 11.14 10.20 -4.66
CA ALA A 332 12.22 10.89 -3.95
C ALA A 332 13.35 9.92 -3.58
N ALA A 333 13.00 8.72 -3.08
CA ALA A 333 13.99 7.69 -2.77
C ALA A 333 14.78 7.18 -4.00
N LEU A 334 14.18 7.20 -5.18
CA LEU A 334 14.84 6.79 -6.43
C LEU A 334 15.76 7.91 -6.94
N PHE A 335 15.34 9.16 -6.81
CA PHE A 335 16.14 10.33 -7.16
C PHE A 335 17.36 10.47 -6.23
N ASP A 336 17.17 10.35 -4.92
CA ASP A 336 18.25 10.40 -3.91
C ASP A 336 19.36 9.37 -4.18
N GLU A 337 18.98 8.19 -4.69
CA GLU A 337 19.90 7.09 -5.02
C GLU A 337 20.35 7.09 -6.50
N GLN A 338 20.05 8.18 -7.24
CA GLN A 338 20.46 8.44 -8.62
C GLN A 338 20.13 7.31 -9.58
N TYR A 339 18.92 6.76 -9.47
CA TYR A 339 18.42 5.73 -10.36
C TYR A 339 18.21 6.23 -11.78
N THR A 340 18.66 5.43 -12.75
CA THR A 340 18.70 5.82 -14.16
C THR A 340 17.49 5.37 -14.97
N HIS A 341 16.84 4.29 -14.56
CA HIS A 341 15.65 3.75 -15.21
C HIS A 341 14.58 3.61 -14.14
N ILE A 342 13.41 4.20 -14.35
CA ILE A 342 12.36 4.23 -13.33
C ILE A 342 11.06 3.68 -13.91
N ILE A 343 10.46 2.71 -13.23
CA ILE A 343 9.07 2.33 -13.46
C ILE A 343 8.25 2.87 -12.29
N CYS A 344 7.34 3.79 -12.57
CA CYS A 344 6.46 4.39 -11.58
C CYS A 344 5.01 3.95 -11.83
N SER A 345 4.51 3.12 -10.91
CA SER A 345 3.12 2.70 -10.87
C SER A 345 2.36 3.57 -9.86
N ASP A 346 1.64 4.57 -10.37
CA ASP A 346 0.92 5.55 -9.54
C ASP A 346 -0.57 5.17 -9.42
N ALA A 347 -0.93 4.57 -8.29
CA ALA A 347 -2.33 4.29 -7.95
C ALA A 347 -2.88 5.23 -6.87
N SER A 348 -2.31 6.43 -6.76
CA SER A 348 -2.75 7.44 -5.80
C SER A 348 -4.12 8.03 -6.16
N GLY A 349 -4.74 8.71 -5.19
CA GLY A 349 -5.93 9.51 -5.48
C GLY A 349 -5.51 10.83 -6.13
N GLN A 350 -6.29 11.29 -7.11
CA GLN A 350 -6.17 12.65 -7.62
C GLN A 350 -7.44 13.42 -7.29
N THR A 351 -7.25 14.67 -6.88
CA THR A 351 -8.33 15.59 -6.57
C THR A 351 -9.23 15.79 -7.79
N GLU A 352 -10.54 15.86 -7.55
CA GLU A 352 -11.50 16.13 -8.63
C GLU A 352 -11.87 17.61 -8.70
N ASP A 353 -12.25 18.04 -9.90
CA ASP A 353 -12.86 19.34 -10.12
C ASP A 353 -14.13 19.47 -9.25
N SER A 354 -14.22 20.60 -8.56
CA SER A 354 -15.42 20.95 -7.79
C SER A 354 -16.05 22.20 -8.39
N ARG A 355 -17.24 22.05 -8.98
CA ARG A 355 -17.99 23.18 -9.54
C ARG A 355 -18.36 24.21 -8.47
N ASN A 356 -18.72 23.73 -7.27
CA ASN A 356 -19.16 24.55 -6.15
C ASN A 356 -18.49 24.07 -4.86
N PRO A 357 -17.21 24.45 -4.62
CA PRO A 357 -16.52 24.07 -3.39
C PRO A 357 -17.22 24.67 -2.18
N SER A 358 -17.32 23.91 -1.09
CA SER A 358 -17.99 24.38 0.12
C SER A 358 -17.15 25.45 0.83
N PRO A 359 -17.73 26.61 1.21
CA PRO A 359 -16.99 27.67 1.92
C PRO A 359 -16.83 27.39 3.42
N ARG A 360 -17.23 26.21 3.91
CA ARG A 360 -17.13 25.88 5.33
C ARG A 360 -15.67 25.65 5.71
N PHE A 361 -15.26 26.18 6.86
CA PHE A 361 -13.88 26.09 7.36
C PHE A 361 -13.22 24.71 7.16
N TYR A 362 -13.84 23.64 7.65
CA TYR A 362 -13.28 22.28 7.50
C TYR A 362 -13.15 21.84 6.03
N SER A 363 -14.13 22.14 5.19
CA SER A 363 -14.08 21.83 3.76
C SER A 363 -13.00 22.63 3.03
N VAL A 364 -12.77 23.88 3.44
CA VAL A 364 -11.69 24.71 2.92
C VAL A 364 -10.34 24.14 3.33
N VAL A 365 -10.14 23.78 4.60
CA VAL A 365 -8.89 23.16 5.06
C VAL A 365 -8.57 21.87 4.29
N MET A 366 -9.57 20.98 4.11
CA MET A 366 -9.37 19.76 3.33
C MET A 366 -9.08 20.07 1.85
N ARG A 367 -9.83 21.00 1.24
CA ARG A 367 -9.60 21.38 -0.16
C ARG A 367 -8.24 22.05 -0.39
N SER A 368 -7.76 22.84 0.58
CA SER A 368 -6.41 23.41 0.54
C SER A 368 -5.35 22.33 0.63
N ASN A 369 -5.55 21.32 1.49
CA ASN A 369 -4.67 20.15 1.54
C ASN A 369 -4.66 19.41 0.20
N ASP A 370 -5.83 19.16 -0.41
CA ASP A 370 -5.93 18.54 -1.73
C ASP A 370 -5.10 19.30 -2.79
N ILE A 371 -5.19 20.65 -2.81
CA ILE A 371 -4.42 21.50 -3.72
C ILE A 371 -2.91 21.37 -3.49
N LEU A 372 -2.47 21.36 -2.23
CA LEU A 372 -1.05 21.20 -1.90
C LEU A 372 -0.54 19.81 -2.33
N MET A 373 -1.34 18.77 -2.12
CA MET A 373 -0.99 17.39 -2.51
C MET A 373 -0.93 17.23 -4.02
N ASP A 374 -1.86 17.84 -4.77
CA ASP A 374 -1.80 17.86 -6.23
C ASP A 374 -0.53 18.57 -6.70
N ARG A 375 -0.17 19.71 -6.08
CA ARG A 375 1.04 20.46 -6.42
C ARG A 375 2.30 19.66 -6.17
N VAL A 376 2.42 18.99 -5.02
CA VAL A 376 3.56 18.12 -4.70
C VAL A 376 3.69 17.02 -5.76
N ARG A 377 2.59 16.33 -6.06
CA ARG A 377 2.55 15.29 -7.09
C ARG A 377 2.99 15.82 -8.47
N GLU A 378 2.48 16.97 -8.88
CA GLU A 378 2.85 17.59 -10.16
C GLU A 378 4.34 17.90 -10.22
N GLN A 379 4.94 18.42 -9.15
CA GLN A 379 6.38 18.71 -9.11
C GLN A 379 7.25 17.46 -9.21
N GLU A 380 6.90 16.38 -8.50
CA GLU A 380 7.63 15.11 -8.58
C GLU A 380 7.54 14.49 -9.98
N LEU A 381 6.37 14.59 -10.63
CA LEU A 381 6.18 14.09 -11.99
C LEU A 381 6.82 14.98 -13.05
N GLU A 382 6.79 16.30 -12.88
CA GLU A 382 7.57 17.23 -13.72
C GLU A 382 9.06 16.87 -13.66
N ALA A 383 9.61 16.60 -12.48
CA ALA A 383 11.00 16.14 -12.34
C ALA A 383 11.27 14.83 -13.10
N LEU A 384 10.34 13.87 -13.04
CA LEU A 384 10.42 12.63 -13.80
C LEU A 384 10.34 12.87 -15.32
N PHE A 385 9.39 13.68 -15.79
CA PHE A 385 9.11 13.91 -17.23
C PHE A 385 10.06 14.90 -17.90
N LEU A 386 10.72 15.77 -17.13
CA LEU A 386 11.81 16.61 -17.63
C LEU A 386 12.99 15.77 -18.16
N SER A 387 13.07 14.49 -17.82
CA SER A 387 14.00 13.54 -18.46
C SER A 387 13.68 13.25 -19.93
N ASP A 388 12.47 13.59 -20.41
CA ASP A 388 11.91 13.16 -21.70
C ASP A 388 11.68 14.30 -22.70
N GLU A 389 10.95 15.36 -22.29
CA GLU A 389 10.32 16.32 -23.22
C GLU A 389 10.66 17.80 -22.95
N GLY A 390 11.30 18.13 -21.82
CA GLY A 390 11.73 19.53 -21.52
C GLY A 390 12.77 20.11 -22.48
N TYR A 391 13.27 19.29 -23.41
CA TYR A 391 14.33 19.61 -24.34
C TYR A 391 13.87 20.50 -25.52
N GLU A 392 12.67 20.28 -26.10
CA GLU A 392 12.22 21.06 -27.27
C GLU A 392 11.82 22.49 -26.91
N TYR A 393 11.31 22.72 -25.70
CA TYR A 393 10.83 24.04 -25.27
C TYR A 393 11.94 24.93 -24.70
N ILE A 394 12.94 24.36 -24.02
CA ILE A 394 14.05 25.14 -23.43
C ILE A 394 15.12 25.50 -24.48
N THR A 395 15.23 24.73 -25.58
CA THR A 395 16.10 25.06 -26.71
C THR A 395 15.65 26.31 -27.49
N HIS A 396 14.41 26.77 -27.30
CA HIS A 396 13.87 27.98 -27.94
C HIS A 396 13.98 29.25 -27.07
N CYS A 397 14.51 29.15 -25.85
CA CYS A 397 14.63 30.30 -24.94
C CYS A 397 16.00 30.97 -25.07
N GLY A 398 16.12 31.91 -26.01
CA GLY A 398 17.03 33.06 -25.92
C GLY A 398 18.10 33.18 -27.02
N PRO A 399 18.55 34.41 -27.32
CA PRO A 399 19.59 34.68 -28.32
C PRO A 399 20.94 34.02 -27.96
N GLU A 400 21.76 33.75 -28.97
CA GLU A 400 22.99 32.92 -28.98
C GLU A 400 23.98 33.13 -27.80
N GLY A 401 23.90 34.25 -27.07
CA GLY A 401 24.71 34.54 -25.88
C GLY A 401 24.25 33.92 -24.55
N GLN A 402 23.03 33.38 -24.43
CA GLN A 402 22.53 32.74 -23.18
C GLN A 402 22.61 31.20 -23.19
N GLN A 403 22.93 30.59 -24.34
CA GLN A 403 23.02 29.13 -24.51
C GLN A 403 24.01 28.47 -23.53
N GLY A 404 25.13 29.12 -23.21
CA GLY A 404 26.11 28.61 -22.24
C GLY A 404 25.58 28.57 -20.80
N ARG A 405 24.85 29.61 -20.37
CA ARG A 405 24.26 29.70 -19.04
C ARG A 405 23.07 28.74 -18.87
N CYS A 406 22.25 28.60 -19.90
CA CYS A 406 21.17 27.62 -19.92
C CYS A 406 21.72 26.17 -19.93
N LYS A 407 22.85 25.92 -20.59
CA LYS A 407 23.55 24.62 -20.56
C LYS A 407 24.16 24.32 -19.19
N GLU A 408 24.76 25.30 -18.52
CA GLU A 408 25.32 25.14 -17.17
C GLU A 408 24.21 24.97 -16.11
N LEU A 409 23.12 25.74 -16.21
CA LEU A 409 21.94 25.58 -15.35
C LEU A 409 21.25 24.23 -15.60
N ARG A 410 21.22 23.75 -16.85
CA ARG A 410 20.80 22.39 -17.25
C ARG A 410 21.67 21.31 -16.62
N GLU A 411 22.99 21.40 -16.76
CA GLU A 411 23.92 20.45 -16.16
C GLU A 411 23.88 20.53 -14.62
N ARG A 412 23.46 21.66 -14.04
CA ARG A 412 23.19 21.80 -12.59
C ARG A 412 21.87 21.17 -12.15
N LEU A 413 20.76 21.40 -12.87
CA LEU A 413 19.44 20.84 -12.55
C LEU A 413 19.37 19.32 -12.81
N LEU A 414 19.93 18.85 -13.93
CA LEU A 414 19.94 17.44 -14.31
C LEU A 414 21.01 16.62 -13.57
N ARG A 415 22.02 17.25 -12.95
CA ARG A 415 22.98 16.54 -12.09
C ARG A 415 22.30 15.82 -10.93
N HIS A 416 21.13 16.30 -10.50
CA HIS A 416 20.36 15.71 -9.41
C HIS A 416 19.37 14.63 -9.86
N LEU A 417 18.93 14.66 -11.12
CA LEU A 417 17.95 13.73 -11.68
C LEU A 417 18.63 12.89 -12.76
N ASN A 418 19.40 11.87 -12.35
CA ASN A 418 20.16 10.97 -13.23
C ASN A 418 19.26 10.02 -14.06
N VAL A 419 18.00 10.38 -14.32
CA VAL A 419 17.00 9.55 -15.00
C VAL A 419 17.24 9.61 -16.50
N LYS A 420 17.52 8.46 -17.11
CA LYS A 420 17.73 8.27 -18.55
C LYS A 420 16.45 7.82 -19.25
N GLU A 421 15.69 6.95 -18.60
CA GLU A 421 14.44 6.40 -19.13
C GLU A 421 13.43 6.17 -18.02
N TYR A 422 12.13 6.23 -18.35
CA TYR A 422 11.09 5.86 -17.41
C TYR A 422 9.86 5.27 -18.12
N ALA A 423 9.07 4.54 -17.34
CA ALA A 423 7.69 4.22 -17.65
C ALA A 423 6.81 4.71 -16.51
N PHE A 424 5.81 5.51 -16.84
CA PHE A 424 4.84 6.05 -15.88
C PHE A 424 3.44 5.69 -16.33
N PHE A 425 2.65 5.11 -15.42
CA PHE A 425 1.23 4.87 -15.67
C PHE A 425 0.45 5.06 -14.39
N HIS A 426 -0.73 5.64 -14.54
CA HIS A 426 -1.62 6.01 -13.46
C HIS A 426 -2.94 5.24 -13.51
N LEU A 427 -3.53 4.92 -12.36
CA LEU A 427 -4.81 4.18 -12.26
C LEU A 427 -6.00 4.87 -13.00
N LYS A 428 -5.93 6.18 -13.26
CA LYS A 428 -6.94 6.90 -14.07
C LYS A 428 -6.64 6.88 -15.57
N ASP A 429 -5.50 6.35 -15.99
CA ASP A 429 -5.18 6.22 -17.41
C ASP A 429 -6.08 5.17 -18.07
N SER A 430 -6.08 5.15 -19.39
CA SER A 430 -6.86 4.19 -20.16
C SER A 430 -5.99 3.52 -21.20
N PHE A 431 -6.34 2.26 -21.50
CA PHE A 431 -5.74 1.52 -22.59
C PHE A 431 -6.74 1.30 -23.73
N ARG A 432 -6.22 1.16 -24.95
CA ARG A 432 -7.03 0.74 -26.10
C ARG A 432 -7.32 -0.76 -25.97
N GLY A 433 -8.59 -1.11 -25.87
CA GLY A 433 -9.03 -2.50 -25.82
C GLY A 433 -8.79 -3.24 -27.14
N SER A 434 -8.71 -4.57 -27.05
CA SER A 434 -8.65 -5.50 -28.17
C SER A 434 -9.61 -6.68 -27.93
N ALA A 435 -9.80 -7.56 -28.92
CA ALA A 435 -10.60 -8.77 -28.74
C ALA A 435 -10.07 -9.66 -27.59
N ALA A 436 -8.75 -9.78 -27.47
CA ALA A 436 -8.09 -10.56 -26.40
C ALA A 436 -8.08 -9.83 -25.05
N PHE A 437 -8.05 -8.50 -25.05
CA PHE A 437 -8.01 -7.63 -23.87
C PHE A 437 -9.09 -6.55 -23.97
N PRO A 438 -10.37 -6.88 -23.69
CA PRO A 438 -11.46 -5.92 -23.80
C PRO A 438 -11.29 -4.76 -22.80
N SER A 439 -11.67 -3.56 -23.21
CA SER A 439 -11.76 -2.40 -22.31
C SER A 439 -13.01 -2.46 -21.45
N PHE A 440 -12.99 -1.80 -20.30
CA PHE A 440 -14.17 -1.66 -19.45
C PHE A 440 -15.31 -0.89 -20.14
N PRO A 441 -16.58 -1.21 -19.83
CA PRO A 441 -17.74 -0.56 -20.45
C PRO A 441 -17.83 0.93 -20.09
N ALA A 442 -18.25 1.75 -21.04
CA ALA A 442 -18.42 3.19 -20.83
C ALA A 442 -19.85 3.54 -20.36
N HIS A 443 -19.98 4.39 -19.33
CA HIS A 443 -21.27 4.87 -18.78
C HIS A 443 -21.39 6.40 -18.56
N LYS A 444 -22.07 7.15 -19.44
CA LYS A 444 -22.11 8.64 -19.36
C LYS A 444 -22.45 9.16 -17.95
N PRO A 445 -21.58 9.92 -17.25
CA PRO A 445 -21.96 10.57 -16.01
C PRO A 445 -22.90 11.76 -16.30
N ASP A 446 -23.78 12.07 -15.35
CA ASP A 446 -24.65 13.27 -15.38
C ASP A 446 -23.88 14.61 -15.25
N HIS A 447 -22.55 14.57 -15.25
CA HIS A 447 -21.68 15.73 -15.11
C HIS A 447 -20.70 15.85 -16.30
N PRO A 448 -20.89 16.82 -17.21
CA PRO A 448 -19.94 17.08 -18.27
C PRO A 448 -18.66 17.68 -17.66
N ARG A 449 -17.53 16.98 -17.83
CA ARG A 449 -16.19 17.52 -17.56
C ARG A 449 -15.74 18.38 -18.75
N GLY A 450 -14.77 19.27 -18.48
CA GLY A 450 -14.18 20.19 -19.46
C GLY A 450 -13.64 19.50 -20.72
N LYS A 451 -13.19 20.34 -21.67
CA LYS A 451 -13.03 20.18 -23.14
C LYS A 451 -12.53 18.84 -23.78
N ASN A 452 -12.27 17.75 -23.06
CA ASN A 452 -11.95 16.44 -23.66
C ASN A 452 -12.99 15.35 -23.30
N PRO A 453 -14.02 15.15 -24.14
CA PRO A 453 -15.10 14.18 -23.92
C PRO A 453 -14.70 12.70 -24.15
N THR A 454 -13.41 12.38 -24.26
CA THR A 454 -12.90 11.04 -24.63
C THR A 454 -12.65 10.08 -23.45
N TYR A 455 -12.89 10.49 -22.20
CA TYR A 455 -12.68 9.63 -21.04
C TYR A 455 -13.91 8.75 -20.75
N TYR A 456 -13.84 7.51 -21.24
CA TYR A 456 -14.85 6.46 -21.09
C TYR A 456 -15.10 6.11 -19.62
N ASN A 457 -16.35 5.87 -19.27
CA ASN A 457 -16.79 6.09 -17.90
C ASN A 457 -16.75 4.85 -16.96
N GLY A 458 -16.40 3.66 -17.44
CA GLY A 458 -16.11 2.51 -16.56
C GLY A 458 -14.83 2.72 -15.74
N PHE A 459 -13.86 3.42 -16.33
CA PHE A 459 -12.59 3.80 -15.70
C PHE A 459 -12.77 4.79 -14.55
N TYR A 460 -13.81 5.64 -14.61
CA TYR A 460 -14.16 6.53 -13.50
C TYR A 460 -14.49 5.75 -12.23
N TYR A 461 -15.34 4.72 -12.33
CA TYR A 461 -15.73 3.95 -11.15
C TYR A 461 -14.58 3.08 -10.63
N LEU A 462 -13.80 2.47 -11.53
CA LEU A 462 -12.61 1.70 -11.16
C LEU A 462 -11.60 2.54 -10.37
N SER A 463 -11.25 3.71 -10.93
CA SER A 463 -10.34 4.65 -10.28
C SER A 463 -10.93 5.34 -9.06
N ASN A 464 -12.24 5.26 -8.81
CA ASN A 464 -12.88 5.76 -7.58
C ASN A 464 -13.35 4.66 -6.65
N ILE A 465 -12.95 3.39 -6.85
CA ILE A 465 -13.16 2.35 -5.85
C ILE A 465 -12.56 2.84 -4.52
N ARG A 466 -13.22 2.49 -3.42
CA ARG A 466 -12.76 2.82 -2.07
C ARG A 466 -11.29 2.41 -1.87
N THR A 467 -10.54 3.27 -1.19
CA THR A 467 -9.12 3.07 -0.91
C THR A 467 -8.85 2.47 0.47
N ASP A 468 -9.87 2.17 1.26
CA ASP A 468 -9.69 1.70 2.63
C ASP A 468 -9.40 0.19 2.72
N LEU A 469 -9.01 -0.27 3.90
CA LEU A 469 -8.62 -1.66 4.18
C LEU A 469 -9.83 -2.60 4.33
N ASP A 470 -10.87 -2.34 3.55
CA ASP A 470 -12.15 -3.07 3.50
C ASP A 470 -12.03 -4.31 2.59
N SER A 471 -13.00 -5.24 2.62
CA SER A 471 -13.03 -6.42 1.74
C SER A 471 -13.26 -6.02 0.28
N PHE A 472 -12.73 -6.79 -0.68
CA PHE A 472 -12.96 -6.62 -2.13
C PHE A 472 -13.51 -7.92 -2.72
N THR A 473 -14.56 -7.84 -3.55
CA THR A 473 -15.07 -8.99 -4.31
C THR A 473 -14.11 -9.37 -5.45
N ASP A 474 -14.22 -10.58 -6.00
CA ASP A 474 -13.38 -11.00 -7.13
C ASP A 474 -13.57 -10.07 -8.34
N ILE A 475 -14.80 -9.64 -8.64
CA ILE A 475 -15.04 -8.67 -9.71
C ILE A 475 -14.28 -7.36 -9.49
N GLU A 476 -14.31 -6.82 -8.27
CA GLU A 476 -13.59 -5.56 -7.95
C GLU A 476 -12.07 -5.76 -8.01
N ALA A 477 -11.58 -6.83 -7.38
CA ALA A 477 -10.15 -7.12 -7.27
C ALA A 477 -9.54 -7.45 -8.63
N PHE A 478 -10.17 -8.35 -9.39
CA PHE A 478 -9.69 -8.75 -10.71
C PHE A 478 -9.79 -7.61 -11.71
N SER A 479 -10.78 -6.71 -11.60
CA SER A 479 -10.82 -5.51 -12.44
C SER A 479 -9.60 -4.61 -12.19
N LEU A 480 -9.21 -4.40 -10.93
CA LEU A 480 -8.03 -3.58 -10.59
C LEU A 480 -6.73 -4.24 -11.07
N MET A 481 -6.56 -5.54 -10.82
CA MET A 481 -5.39 -6.30 -11.30
C MET A 481 -5.32 -6.30 -12.84
N TYR A 482 -6.44 -6.55 -13.50
CA TYR A 482 -6.51 -6.56 -14.97
C TYR A 482 -6.14 -5.20 -15.58
N ASP A 483 -6.61 -4.11 -14.98
CA ASP A 483 -6.30 -2.75 -15.43
C ASP A 483 -4.81 -2.44 -15.30
N GLY A 484 -4.20 -2.70 -14.14
CA GLY A 484 -2.76 -2.53 -13.93
C GLY A 484 -1.91 -3.37 -14.89
N TYR A 485 -2.34 -4.60 -15.16
CA TYR A 485 -1.69 -5.49 -16.13
C TYR A 485 -1.75 -4.98 -17.58
N CYS A 486 -2.86 -4.38 -17.98
CA CYS A 486 -3.05 -3.84 -19.33
C CYS A 486 -2.34 -2.49 -19.51
N LEU A 487 -2.41 -1.60 -18.52
CA LEU A 487 -1.77 -0.28 -18.57
C LEU A 487 -0.25 -0.39 -18.60
N SER A 488 0.33 -1.16 -17.68
CA SER A 488 1.78 -1.38 -17.65
C SER A 488 2.28 -2.02 -18.95
N GLY A 489 1.55 -2.98 -19.50
CA GLY A 489 1.92 -3.63 -20.76
C GLY A 489 1.94 -2.67 -21.94
N ASN A 490 0.94 -1.80 -22.04
CA ASN A 490 0.88 -0.81 -23.11
C ASN A 490 1.93 0.29 -22.96
N GLU A 491 2.16 0.79 -21.75
CA GLU A 491 3.11 1.87 -21.55
C GLU A 491 4.55 1.40 -21.78
N ILE A 492 4.93 0.25 -21.24
CA ILE A 492 6.26 -0.32 -21.45
C ILE A 492 6.49 -0.64 -22.94
N ALA A 493 5.46 -1.14 -23.64
CA ALA A 493 5.56 -1.40 -25.08
C ALA A 493 5.71 -0.12 -25.93
N ARG A 494 5.07 0.99 -25.53
CA ARG A 494 5.24 2.30 -26.20
C ARG A 494 6.66 2.83 -26.04
N ARG A 495 7.23 2.62 -24.85
CA ARG A 495 8.54 3.13 -24.44
C ARG A 495 9.66 2.17 -24.82
N ALA A 496 9.74 1.78 -26.10
CA ALA A 496 10.63 0.75 -26.69
C ALA A 496 12.15 0.84 -26.38
N GLN A 497 12.57 1.74 -25.51
CA GLN A 497 13.93 2.01 -25.06
C GLN A 497 14.27 1.30 -23.74
N LEU A 498 13.28 1.00 -22.88
CA LEU A 498 13.45 0.07 -21.74
C LEU A 498 13.74 -1.30 -22.34
N SER A 499 15.03 -1.58 -22.57
CA SER A 499 15.57 -2.64 -23.44
C SER A 499 14.98 -4.01 -23.11
N TYR A 500 13.76 -4.27 -23.59
CA TYR A 500 13.05 -5.50 -23.37
C TYR A 500 13.24 -6.36 -24.61
N SER A 501 13.97 -7.45 -24.46
CA SER A 501 14.07 -8.46 -25.50
C SER A 501 12.71 -9.16 -25.59
N ALA A 502 12.06 -9.06 -26.75
CA ALA A 502 10.82 -9.79 -26.98
C ALA A 502 11.02 -11.28 -26.65
N PRO A 503 10.07 -11.93 -25.97
CA PRO A 503 10.27 -13.28 -25.46
C PRO A 503 10.47 -14.25 -26.63
N THR A 504 11.49 -15.11 -26.51
CA THR A 504 11.81 -16.14 -27.49
C THR A 504 10.64 -17.11 -27.72
N PRO A 505 10.57 -17.88 -28.80
CA PRO A 505 9.52 -18.88 -29.00
C PRO A 505 9.39 -19.90 -27.86
N GLN A 506 10.49 -20.25 -27.18
CA GLN A 506 10.47 -21.10 -25.97
C GLN A 506 9.93 -20.36 -24.75
N ASP A 507 10.23 -19.06 -24.61
CA ASP A 507 9.63 -18.17 -23.60
C ASP A 507 8.12 -17.95 -23.82
N ARG A 508 7.64 -18.10 -25.07
CA ARG A 508 6.22 -18.08 -25.45
C ARG A 508 5.48 -19.35 -25.04
N GLU A 509 6.18 -20.48 -25.00
CA GLU A 509 5.61 -21.76 -24.57
C GLU A 509 5.64 -21.89 -23.04
N ALA A 510 6.68 -21.35 -22.37
CA ALA A 510 6.71 -21.15 -20.92
C ALA A 510 5.67 -20.13 -20.41
N THR A 511 5.26 -19.15 -21.24
CA THR A 511 4.13 -18.22 -20.94
C THR A 511 2.76 -18.87 -21.00
N ARG A 512 2.64 -20.18 -21.30
CA ARG A 512 1.44 -20.94 -20.93
C ARG A 512 1.16 -20.92 -19.42
N SER A 513 2.14 -20.58 -18.58
CA SER A 513 1.92 -20.27 -17.16
C SER A 513 1.33 -18.87 -16.89
N GLY A 514 0.92 -18.13 -17.93
CA GLY A 514 0.39 -16.76 -17.90
C GLY A 514 -1.14 -16.63 -17.76
N ASP A 515 -1.84 -17.69 -17.35
CA ASP A 515 -3.25 -17.60 -16.98
C ASP A 515 -3.37 -17.02 -15.55
N TRP A 516 -3.21 -15.70 -15.44
CA TRP A 516 -3.51 -14.99 -14.20
C TRP A 516 -4.99 -15.18 -13.84
N THR A 517 -5.29 -15.38 -12.55
CA THR A 517 -6.66 -15.69 -12.11
C THR A 517 -7.56 -14.50 -12.45
N PHE A 518 -7.03 -13.28 -12.30
CA PHE A 518 -7.70 -12.05 -12.64
C PHE A 518 -8.06 -11.90 -14.12
N LEU A 519 -7.43 -12.64 -15.05
CA LEU A 519 -7.83 -12.61 -16.47
C LEU A 519 -9.22 -13.20 -16.72
N ALA A 520 -9.81 -13.91 -15.75
CA ALA A 520 -11.19 -14.37 -15.80
C ALA A 520 -12.19 -13.21 -15.90
N ILE A 521 -11.84 -11.99 -15.47
CA ILE A 521 -12.71 -10.82 -15.59
C ILE A 521 -13.04 -10.48 -17.05
N ARG A 522 -12.16 -10.86 -18.00
CA ARG A 522 -12.36 -10.60 -19.43
C ARG A 522 -13.65 -11.19 -19.95
N GLU A 523 -13.98 -12.41 -19.54
CA GLU A 523 -15.23 -13.05 -19.96
C GLU A 523 -16.44 -12.30 -19.42
N VAL A 524 -16.39 -11.85 -18.16
CA VAL A 524 -17.47 -11.07 -17.54
C VAL A 524 -17.63 -9.71 -18.22
N ILE A 525 -16.54 -9.04 -18.56
CA ILE A 525 -16.57 -7.78 -19.32
C ILE A 525 -17.28 -7.98 -20.67
N ARG A 526 -17.08 -9.12 -21.33
CA ARG A 526 -17.74 -9.44 -22.61
C ARG A 526 -19.19 -9.87 -22.45
N SER A 527 -19.49 -10.75 -21.49
CA SER A 527 -20.80 -11.38 -21.35
C SER A 527 -21.80 -10.52 -20.58
N ASP A 528 -21.34 -9.77 -19.57
CA ASP A 528 -22.17 -9.00 -18.65
C ASP A 528 -21.46 -7.72 -18.16
N PRO A 529 -21.24 -6.74 -19.06
CA PRO A 529 -20.59 -5.48 -18.73
C PRO A 529 -21.37 -4.66 -17.67
N GLU A 530 -22.70 -4.78 -17.63
CA GLU A 530 -23.53 -4.06 -16.66
C GLU A 530 -23.28 -4.54 -15.23
N LYS A 531 -23.09 -5.85 -15.04
CA LYS A 531 -22.70 -6.41 -13.73
C LYS A 531 -21.35 -5.85 -13.28
N VAL A 532 -20.35 -5.81 -14.15
CA VAL A 532 -19.03 -5.22 -13.82
C VAL A 532 -19.22 -3.77 -13.39
N LEU A 533 -19.91 -2.95 -14.20
CA LEU A 533 -20.16 -1.55 -13.90
C LEU A 533 -20.88 -1.35 -12.55
N LYS A 534 -21.91 -2.16 -12.27
CA LYS A 534 -22.65 -2.10 -11.00
C LYS A 534 -21.74 -2.41 -9.81
N HIS A 535 -20.87 -3.42 -9.93
CA HIS A 535 -19.90 -3.76 -8.88
C HIS A 535 -18.89 -2.62 -8.66
N LEU A 536 -18.32 -2.05 -9.73
CA LEU A 536 -17.39 -0.92 -9.61
C LEU A 536 -18.07 0.32 -9.00
N GLN A 537 -19.31 0.61 -9.40
CA GLN A 537 -20.10 1.72 -8.84
C GLN A 537 -20.45 1.51 -7.37
N VAL A 538 -20.81 0.29 -6.96
CA VAL A 538 -20.96 0.00 -5.53
C VAL A 538 -19.61 0.10 -4.84
N GLY A 539 -18.55 -0.30 -5.52
CA GLY A 539 -17.19 -0.33 -4.99
C GLY A 539 -16.64 1.04 -4.59
N SER A 540 -17.13 2.12 -5.20
CA SER A 540 -16.80 3.50 -4.80
C SER A 540 -17.43 3.95 -3.48
N HIS A 541 -18.36 3.16 -2.91
CA HIS A 541 -19.01 3.48 -1.65
C HIS A 541 -18.37 2.72 -0.47
N LYS A 542 -18.15 3.44 0.64
CA LYS A 542 -17.56 2.88 1.88
C LYS A 542 -18.57 2.13 2.76
N LEU A 543 -19.87 2.43 2.63
CA LEU A 543 -20.91 1.90 3.51
C LEU A 543 -22.07 1.29 2.71
N PHE A 544 -22.72 0.29 3.33
CA PHE A 544 -23.92 -0.38 2.81
C PHE A 544 -23.75 -1.05 1.44
N LYS A 545 -22.52 -1.45 1.07
CA LYS A 545 -22.19 -2.08 -0.22
C LYS A 545 -23.11 -3.24 -0.57
N VAL A 546 -23.23 -4.20 0.35
CA VAL A 546 -24.06 -5.41 0.16
C VAL A 546 -25.55 -5.07 -0.10
N TRP A 547 -26.07 -4.03 0.55
CA TRP A 547 -27.46 -3.58 0.40
C TRP A 547 -27.72 -2.89 -0.94
N LYS A 548 -26.67 -2.33 -1.56
CA LYS A 548 -26.71 -1.78 -2.91
C LYS A 548 -26.59 -2.89 -3.97
N LEU A 549 -25.77 -3.90 -3.73
CA LEU A 549 -25.64 -5.05 -4.63
C LEU A 549 -26.87 -5.96 -4.61
N LEU A 550 -27.42 -6.21 -3.43
CA LEU A 550 -28.52 -7.14 -3.17
C LEU A 550 -29.79 -6.39 -2.69
N PRO A 551 -30.68 -5.96 -3.60
CA PRO A 551 -31.87 -5.18 -3.26
C PRO A 551 -32.82 -5.88 -2.27
N TRP A 552 -32.89 -7.21 -2.27
CA TRP A 552 -33.75 -7.98 -1.37
C TRP A 552 -33.40 -7.76 0.11
N LEU A 553 -32.12 -7.48 0.44
CA LEU A 553 -31.72 -7.15 1.80
C LEU A 553 -32.42 -5.90 2.32
N LYS A 554 -32.75 -4.93 1.45
CA LYS A 554 -33.53 -3.75 1.86
C LYS A 554 -34.89 -4.14 2.40
N GLY A 555 -35.56 -5.11 1.77
CA GLY A 555 -36.84 -5.64 2.22
C GLY A 555 -36.72 -6.32 3.59
N VAL A 556 -35.67 -7.13 3.79
CA VAL A 556 -35.38 -7.75 5.09
C VAL A 556 -35.09 -6.70 6.16
N GLY A 557 -34.31 -5.66 5.83
CA GLY A 557 -34.02 -4.57 6.76
C GLY A 557 -35.27 -3.78 7.17
N ILE A 558 -36.16 -3.49 6.22
CA ILE A 558 -37.46 -2.85 6.51
C ILE A 558 -38.30 -3.77 7.40
N GLY A 559 -38.42 -5.06 7.08
CA GLY A 559 -39.15 -6.03 7.89
C GLY A 559 -38.63 -6.13 9.32
N ALA A 560 -37.30 -6.21 9.49
CA ALA A 560 -36.66 -6.21 10.80
C ALA A 560 -36.92 -4.90 11.57
N GLY A 561 -36.89 -3.75 10.89
CA GLY A 561 -37.22 -2.45 11.48
C GLY A 561 -38.67 -2.38 11.96
N VAL A 562 -39.63 -2.88 11.17
CA VAL A 562 -41.04 -2.96 11.54
C VAL A 562 -41.25 -3.88 12.74
N LEU A 563 -40.62 -5.07 12.75
CA LEU A 563 -40.69 -6.00 13.87
C LEU A 563 -40.09 -5.40 15.16
N LEU A 564 -38.95 -4.71 15.06
CA LEU A 564 -38.34 -4.03 16.20
C LEU A 564 -39.25 -2.91 16.71
N GLY A 565 -39.80 -2.10 15.81
CA GLY A 565 -40.76 -1.05 16.15
C GLY A 565 -42.01 -1.62 16.84
N ALA A 566 -42.54 -2.73 16.34
CA ALA A 566 -43.67 -3.43 16.93
C ALA A 566 -43.31 -4.03 18.31
N LEU A 567 -42.09 -4.55 18.49
CA LEU A 567 -41.62 -5.07 19.77
C LEU A 567 -41.43 -3.96 20.81
N VAL A 568 -40.90 -2.81 20.40
CA VAL A 568 -40.80 -1.61 21.25
C VAL A 568 -42.19 -1.11 21.61
N LEU A 569 -43.09 -1.00 20.63
CA LEU A 569 -44.47 -0.59 20.86
C LEU A 569 -45.22 -1.57 21.76
N TRP A 570 -45.05 -2.87 21.57
CA TRP A 570 -45.60 -3.92 22.43
C TRP A 570 -45.08 -3.83 23.85
N GLN A 571 -43.78 -3.58 24.04
CA GLN A 571 -43.22 -3.31 25.37
C GLN A 571 -43.80 -2.06 26.01
N LEU A 572 -44.03 -1.00 25.23
CA LEU A 572 -44.66 0.23 25.72
C LEU A 572 -46.14 0.01 26.06
N LEU A 573 -46.85 -0.84 25.32
CA LEU A 573 -48.30 -1.10 25.49
C LEU A 573 -48.62 -2.15 26.56
N ILE A 574 -47.74 -3.13 26.85
CA ILE A 574 -47.92 -4.04 28.00
C ILE A 574 -47.79 -3.29 29.34
N VAL A 575 -47.23 -2.07 29.34
CA VAL A 575 -47.22 -1.20 30.51
C VAL A 575 -48.57 -0.48 30.60
N HIS A 576 -49.58 -1.16 31.14
CA HIS A 576 -50.59 -0.47 31.93
C HIS A 576 -50.04 -0.28 33.35
N PRO A 577 -49.83 0.96 33.82
CA PRO A 577 -49.46 1.23 35.21
C PRO A 577 -50.70 0.98 36.07
N GLY A 578 -50.92 -0.26 36.53
CA GLY A 578 -52.16 -0.56 37.25
C GLY A 578 -52.15 -1.79 38.15
N GLU A 579 -51.78 -2.97 37.65
CA GLU A 579 -52.08 -4.20 38.40
C GLU A 579 -50.84 -4.82 39.04
N ARG A 580 -50.60 -4.45 40.31
CA ARG A 580 -49.69 -5.16 41.20
C ARG A 580 -50.34 -6.49 41.60
N VAL A 581 -49.89 -7.60 41.02
CA VAL A 581 -50.25 -8.94 41.48
C VAL A 581 -49.39 -9.29 42.71
N PRO A 582 -49.99 -9.52 43.90
CA PRO A 582 -49.24 -9.89 45.10
C PRO A 582 -48.53 -11.24 44.90
N GLY A 583 -47.24 -11.32 45.25
CA GLY A 583 -46.44 -12.57 45.20
C GLY A 583 -45.41 -12.67 44.06
N VAL A 584 -45.35 -11.70 43.15
CA VAL A 584 -44.45 -11.71 41.97
C VAL A 584 -43.39 -10.58 42.01
N GLU A 585 -43.29 -9.84 43.11
CA GLU A 585 -42.45 -8.62 43.24
C GLU A 585 -40.96 -8.87 42.95
N GLY A 586 -40.41 -10.02 43.35
CA GLY A 586 -39.02 -10.37 43.07
C GLY A 586 -38.72 -10.65 41.59
N LEU A 587 -39.71 -11.16 40.85
CA LEU A 587 -39.61 -11.38 39.40
C LEU A 587 -39.81 -10.06 38.64
N TYR A 588 -40.73 -9.21 39.10
CA TYR A 588 -40.97 -7.88 38.53
C TYR A 588 -39.74 -6.97 38.63
N ASN A 589 -39.04 -6.99 39.77
CA ASN A 589 -37.80 -6.22 39.95
C ASN A 589 -36.63 -6.76 39.11
N LYS A 590 -36.46 -8.09 38.98
CA LYS A 590 -35.46 -8.67 38.07
C LYS A 590 -35.76 -8.30 36.61
N ILE A 591 -37.02 -8.42 36.19
CA ILE A 591 -37.46 -8.04 34.84
C ILE A 591 -37.21 -6.54 34.61
N ASN A 592 -37.48 -5.66 35.59
CA ASN A 592 -37.22 -4.22 35.45
C ASN A 592 -35.73 -3.86 35.45
N THR A 593 -34.86 -4.59 36.17
CA THR A 593 -33.40 -4.41 36.08
C THR A 593 -32.87 -4.86 34.72
N PHE A 594 -33.31 -6.01 34.19
CA PHE A 594 -32.97 -6.45 32.84
C PHE A 594 -33.56 -5.52 31.76
N ARG A 595 -34.76 -4.96 31.98
CA ARG A 595 -35.36 -3.92 31.13
C ARG A 595 -34.58 -2.62 31.18
N ALA A 596 -34.16 -2.15 32.35
CA ALA A 596 -33.34 -0.95 32.48
C ALA A 596 -32.00 -1.14 31.76
N LEU A 597 -31.34 -2.29 31.94
CA LEU A 597 -30.14 -2.66 31.18
C LEU A 597 -30.40 -2.72 29.67
N GLY A 598 -31.52 -3.31 29.24
CA GLY A 598 -31.90 -3.42 27.83
C GLY A 598 -32.23 -2.06 27.19
N ILE A 599 -32.96 -1.20 27.90
CA ILE A 599 -33.29 0.17 27.47
C ILE A 599 -32.04 1.02 27.48
N THR A 600 -31.19 0.98 28.52
CA THR A 600 -29.92 1.68 28.53
C THR A 600 -29.01 1.21 27.40
N LEU A 601 -28.94 -0.10 27.13
CA LEU A 601 -28.18 -0.65 26.01
C LEU A 601 -28.76 -0.21 24.65
N LEU A 602 -30.08 -0.29 24.45
CA LEU A 602 -30.74 0.18 23.24
C LEU A 602 -30.62 1.69 23.05
N THR A 603 -30.62 2.46 24.14
CA THR A 603 -30.44 3.91 24.11
C THR A 603 -28.98 4.25 23.82
N LEU A 604 -28.01 3.52 24.37
CA LEU A 604 -26.58 3.65 24.03
C LEU A 604 -26.31 3.24 22.59
N LEU A 605 -26.96 2.18 22.09
CA LEU A 605 -26.89 1.75 20.69
C LEU A 605 -27.60 2.73 19.75
N ALA A 606 -28.74 3.29 20.15
CA ALA A 606 -29.45 4.33 19.40
C ALA A 606 -28.64 5.63 19.37
N TYR A 607 -28.06 6.01 20.51
CA TYR A 607 -27.13 7.13 20.64
C TYR A 607 -25.90 6.91 19.76
N ALA A 608 -25.28 5.72 19.80
CA ALA A 608 -24.18 5.31 18.91
C ALA A 608 -24.61 5.30 17.43
N SER A 609 -25.84 4.92 17.11
CA SER A 609 -26.38 4.89 15.73
C SER A 609 -26.67 6.29 15.18
N LEU A 610 -27.06 7.25 16.03
CA LEU A 610 -27.18 8.67 15.67
C LEU A 610 -25.83 9.27 15.24
N TYR A 611 -24.70 8.69 15.67
CA TYR A 611 -23.36 9.07 15.18
C TYR A 611 -23.00 8.50 13.80
N LEU A 612 -23.74 7.49 13.30
CA LEU A 612 -23.58 6.89 11.97
C LEU A 612 -24.38 7.64 10.87
N PHE A 613 -25.21 8.62 11.22
CA PHE A 613 -26.02 9.42 10.28
C PHE A 613 -25.39 10.80 9.92
N PRO A 614 -25.87 11.49 8.85
CA PRO A 614 -25.15 12.56 8.15
C PRO A 614 -24.76 13.79 8.97
N PRO A 615 -23.77 14.59 8.49
CA PRO A 615 -23.20 15.74 9.21
C PRO A 615 -24.18 16.87 9.57
N SER A 616 -25.39 16.88 8.99
CA SER A 616 -26.39 17.92 9.20
C SER A 616 -26.88 18.01 10.66
N TRP A 617 -26.93 16.88 11.38
CA TRP A 617 -27.35 16.84 12.80
C TRP A 617 -26.22 17.12 13.80
N ARG A 618 -24.95 17.08 13.35
CA ARG A 618 -23.76 17.39 14.19
C ARG A 618 -23.64 18.86 14.57
N ARG A 619 -24.40 19.75 13.91
CA ARG A 619 -24.37 21.20 14.16
C ARG A 619 -25.00 21.64 15.48
N VAL A 620 -25.85 20.81 16.09
CA VAL A 620 -26.56 21.17 17.33
C VAL A 620 -25.75 20.84 18.59
N LEU A 621 -24.69 20.02 18.47
CA LEU A 621 -23.98 19.43 19.60
C LEU A 621 -22.49 19.77 19.56
N LYS A 622 -22.12 20.94 20.10
CA LYS A 622 -20.73 21.39 20.35
C LYS A 622 -20.02 20.49 21.37
N LEU A 623 -19.38 19.40 20.94
CA LEU A 623 -18.95 18.37 21.89
C LEU A 623 -17.54 17.77 21.60
N GLN A 624 -16.44 18.41 22.09
CA GLN A 624 -15.03 17.95 22.01
C GLN A 624 -14.32 17.48 23.33
N SER A 625 -15.00 16.95 24.36
CA SER A 625 -14.33 16.58 25.63
C SER A 625 -13.84 15.12 25.68
N VAL A 626 -12.66 14.91 26.28
CA VAL A 626 -11.99 13.63 26.60
C VAL A 626 -12.92 12.51 27.10
N PRO A 627 -13.88 12.75 28.03
CA PRO A 627 -14.81 11.70 28.49
C PRO A 627 -15.63 11.04 27.36
N ARG A 628 -15.83 11.72 26.22
CA ARG A 628 -16.56 11.14 25.07
C ARG A 628 -15.76 10.13 24.29
N ARG A 629 -14.45 10.33 24.18
CA ARG A 629 -13.55 9.34 23.56
C ARG A 629 -13.53 8.07 24.40
N LEU A 630 -13.43 8.21 25.73
CA LEU A 630 -13.53 7.11 26.67
C LEU A 630 -14.87 6.37 26.57
N ALA A 631 -16.01 7.08 26.53
CA ALA A 631 -17.32 6.45 26.40
C ALA A 631 -17.48 5.69 25.06
N LEU A 632 -17.01 6.27 23.95
CA LEU A 632 -17.05 5.60 22.64
C LEU A 632 -16.15 4.36 22.61
N SER A 633 -14.93 4.48 23.14
CA SER A 633 -14.00 3.36 23.26
C SER A 633 -14.59 2.25 24.13
N LEU A 634 -15.28 2.59 25.22
CA LEU A 634 -15.99 1.64 26.09
C LEU A 634 -17.14 0.93 25.34
N VAL A 635 -17.95 1.64 24.56
CA VAL A 635 -19.04 1.03 23.77
C VAL A 635 -18.49 0.07 22.72
N VAL A 636 -17.45 0.49 21.99
CA VAL A 636 -16.77 -0.36 21.00
C VAL A 636 -16.16 -1.60 21.67
N ALA A 637 -15.49 -1.44 22.81
CA ALA A 637 -14.85 -2.52 23.54
C ALA A 637 -15.83 -3.51 24.17
N THR A 638 -17.02 -3.05 24.60
CA THR A 638 -18.00 -3.89 25.31
C THR A 638 -18.99 -4.59 24.37
N VAL A 639 -19.58 -3.87 23.42
CA VAL A 639 -20.71 -4.37 22.61
C VAL A 639 -20.44 -4.28 21.11
N GLY A 640 -19.66 -3.28 20.67
CA GLY A 640 -19.38 -3.05 19.24
C GLY A 640 -18.77 -4.25 18.52
N TRP A 641 -17.90 -5.00 19.19
CA TRP A 641 -17.22 -6.17 18.61
C TRP A 641 -18.19 -7.30 18.20
N VAL A 642 -19.35 -7.44 18.87
CA VAL A 642 -20.36 -8.46 18.51
C VAL A 642 -21.02 -8.10 17.17
N ALA A 643 -21.45 -6.84 17.01
CA ALA A 643 -22.02 -6.35 15.76
C ALA A 643 -21.02 -6.45 14.60
N VAL A 644 -19.75 -6.16 14.87
CA VAL A 644 -18.64 -6.34 13.92
C VAL A 644 -18.49 -7.80 13.49
N LYS A 645 -18.52 -8.77 14.41
CA LYS A 645 -18.45 -10.19 14.07
C LYS A 645 -19.66 -10.67 13.27
N ILE A 646 -20.86 -10.16 13.55
CA ILE A 646 -22.06 -10.44 12.74
C ILE A 646 -21.89 -9.87 11.34
N HIS A 647 -21.37 -8.64 11.22
CA HIS A 647 -21.10 -8.03 9.92
C HIS A 647 -20.15 -8.86 9.07
N LEU A 648 -19.00 -9.25 9.64
CA LEU A 648 -18.01 -10.08 8.97
C LEU A 648 -18.56 -11.45 8.55
N LYS A 649 -19.36 -12.10 9.40
CA LYS A 649 -19.89 -13.44 9.12
C LYS A 649 -21.05 -13.47 8.12
N VAL A 650 -21.87 -12.42 8.08
CA VAL A 650 -23.13 -12.41 7.30
C VAL A 650 -23.04 -11.45 6.12
N PHE A 651 -22.86 -10.16 6.40
CA PHE A 651 -22.97 -9.13 5.37
C PHE A 651 -21.74 -9.06 4.47
N ASP A 652 -20.54 -9.22 5.05
CA ASP A 652 -19.29 -9.27 4.30
C ASP A 652 -19.21 -10.56 3.47
N TRP A 653 -19.61 -11.70 4.04
CA TRP A 653 -19.73 -12.95 3.29
C TRP A 653 -20.71 -12.85 2.10
N LEU A 654 -21.92 -12.29 2.32
CA LEU A 654 -22.88 -12.06 1.24
C LEU A 654 -22.35 -11.10 0.17
N PHE A 655 -21.60 -10.07 0.59
CA PHE A 655 -20.95 -9.12 -0.31
C PHE A 655 -19.93 -9.82 -1.22
N LEU A 656 -19.04 -10.62 -0.63
CA LEU A 656 -18.03 -11.41 -1.35
C LEU A 656 -18.71 -12.40 -2.31
N LYS A 657 -19.71 -13.15 -1.84
CA LYS A 657 -20.46 -14.12 -2.66
C LYS A 657 -21.14 -13.46 -3.86
N ALA A 658 -21.64 -12.24 -3.71
CA ALA A 658 -22.32 -11.52 -4.80
C ALA A 658 -21.39 -11.17 -5.96
N GLY A 659 -20.09 -11.00 -5.70
CA GLY A 659 -19.09 -10.66 -6.72
C GLY A 659 -18.04 -11.74 -6.95
N GLU A 660 -18.29 -12.97 -6.48
CA GLU A 660 -17.42 -14.13 -6.67
C GLU A 660 -17.45 -14.57 -8.13
N LEU A 661 -16.28 -14.93 -8.66
CA LEU A 661 -16.14 -15.50 -9.99
C LEU A 661 -15.78 -16.99 -9.87
N PRO A 662 -16.32 -17.86 -10.74
CA PRO A 662 -16.07 -19.30 -10.69
C PRO A 662 -14.65 -19.59 -11.24
N VAL A 663 -13.63 -19.21 -10.49
CA VAL A 663 -12.24 -19.52 -10.79
C VAL A 663 -11.72 -20.33 -9.61
N LYS A 664 -12.12 -21.61 -9.54
CA LYS A 664 -11.59 -22.52 -8.52
C LYS A 664 -10.19 -22.96 -8.93
N THR A 665 -9.23 -22.35 -8.26
CA THR A 665 -7.92 -22.85 -7.83
C THR A 665 -7.69 -24.37 -8.02
N GLU A 666 -7.10 -24.76 -9.14
CA GLU A 666 -6.31 -26.01 -9.24
C GLU A 666 -4.90 -25.78 -8.67
N ILE A 667 -4.78 -25.38 -7.40
CA ILE A 667 -3.49 -25.46 -6.69
C ILE A 667 -3.76 -25.86 -5.23
N SER A 668 -4.20 -27.10 -5.05
CA SER A 668 -4.03 -27.84 -3.81
C SER A 668 -3.48 -29.22 -4.15
N ASN A 669 -2.17 -29.30 -4.35
CA ASN A 669 -1.33 -30.46 -4.09
C ASN A 669 0.12 -29.99 -4.00
#